data_AF-A0A182JZM1-F1
#
_entry.id   AF-A0A182JZM1-F1
#
_cell.length_a   1.000
_cell.length_b   1.000
_cell.length_c   1.000
_cell.angle_alpha   90.00
_cell.angle_beta   90.00
_cell.angle_gamma   90.00
#
_symmetry.space_group_name_H-M   'P 1'
#
loop_
_entity.id
_entity.type
_entity.pdbx_description
1 polymer ?
#
loop_
_entity_poly.entity_id
_entity_poly.type
_entity_poly.pdbx_seq_one_letter_code
_entity_poly.pdbx_strand_id
1 'polypeptide(L)'
;MQNMSLAGPPQPQQQLQQGPPKMGVPNMNGPAVGAPPSNFPTQQPPMVRPPSTGGPMPGGYPPSSQQQTTPGMMSNGPSGPPSVAVRPPMPTAGGYGQTNGHQMAAPPPSGPTGQQFGGPMPPMTAPGGGPPLPGQQFPPQPAAFQQQQQQPPSAFPVGGGVPPQPQGLPYGAPPGGPTLAQPQQQYPGPPMPGQPMQPMQPPQQQQGYPPQPGQMPPMGGQMPPRGYNQMPPGAGYNQMPPMAGQPQQQQQQLNQQQQPQYHQGGPGMMGGHYPAPPPVPQQKRLDPESMPNPIQVMAENQENCGGVFCTNQPGQLPPLVTTKFVTQDQGNASPRFVRSTMYNIPQTADIMKQSAVPFSLIISPFARTVEGELPIPIVNFGEMGPIRCIRCKAYICPTMQFLDGGRRFQCQFCKATTEVPQGYFQHLDHTGQRMDKYERPELVLGTYEFMATKEYCRNNTPPKPPAMVFLIDVSYNNVKSGLVQLLCSQMKNIIRHLPVDQDQQRTSMKVGFITYNSSVHFYNLKSSLAQPQMMVVGDLQEMFMPLLDGFLVDPEESVTVIDALMEQIPKMFGDTRETETILLPALQAGLEALKASECVGKLYVFHSSLPNAEAPGKLKIRDDRKLLGTDKEKTVLTPQSTVYNMLAQDCVGAGVSVDLFAFNNAYIDLATIGQVARLTGGEVYKYTYFQADIDGARLVNDLMKNISRPIAFDAVMRVRTSTGVRPTDFYGHFFMSNTKDMEIASIDCDKSVSVEIKHDDKLTDELVLVQVALLYTSCSGQRRLRVHNLTLKMCTSLLDLFRCCDLDTTLLYFAKQGLTKLMDNNPKAVKDAIVHRAVQLLACYRKHCASPTSSGQLILPEGMKLLPLYVNCLLKNDAFSGGSDISIDDRSYVIYYVMSMDLPTSVQFFYPRLIPLHDVNVESDAIPSAIRCTGDKMVEEGAYILENGIHMFMWLGLSLSSEFTQSVFGAQCTQQIDTDRTGLPVFDNPLSKRIRGIVDKIQEQKRRCMRLTLVKQRDKLESVLRHFLVEDRGTNDGSVSYVDFLCHVHKEIRQMLS
;
A
#
# COMPACT_ATOMS: atom_id res chain seq x y z
N MET A 1 57.37 31.84 31.78
CA MET A 1 56.03 32.32 31.39
C MET A 1 55.33 31.11 30.75
N GLN A 2 54.64 30.21 31.46
CA GLN A 2 53.69 30.34 32.59
C GLN A 2 52.52 31.28 32.25
N ASN A 3 51.23 30.96 32.48
CA ASN A 3 50.49 29.71 32.79
C ASN A 3 49.00 29.99 32.39
N MET A 4 48.25 29.13 31.70
CA MET A 4 47.44 27.97 32.17
C MET A 4 46.16 28.32 32.99
N SER A 5 45.01 27.69 32.63
CA SER A 5 43.72 27.57 33.38
C SER A 5 42.77 28.79 33.47
N LEU A 6 41.46 28.67 33.79
CA LEU A 6 40.36 27.72 33.44
C LEU A 6 39.01 28.18 34.10
N ALA A 7 37.85 27.66 33.64
CA ALA A 7 36.48 27.86 34.19
C ALA A 7 35.91 29.32 34.11
N GLY A 8 34.60 29.60 34.26
CA GLY A 8 33.40 28.77 34.48
C GLY A 8 32.08 29.57 34.22
N PRO A 9 30.88 28.96 34.28
CA PRO A 9 29.64 29.54 33.73
C PRO A 9 28.71 30.25 34.75
N PRO A 10 27.81 31.16 34.29
CA PRO A 10 26.68 31.66 35.07
C PRO A 10 25.39 30.85 34.85
N GLN A 11 24.54 30.77 35.87
CA GLN A 11 23.17 30.19 35.82
C GLN A 11 22.11 31.28 35.52
N PRO A 12 20.91 30.90 35.00
CA PRO A 12 19.88 31.86 34.63
C PRO A 12 19.12 32.44 35.84
N GLN A 13 18.75 33.72 35.75
CA GLN A 13 17.78 34.37 36.65
C GLN A 13 16.42 34.56 35.97
N GLN A 14 15.36 34.48 36.78
CA GLN A 14 13.97 34.67 36.34
C GLN A 14 13.66 36.17 36.18
N GLN A 15 12.94 36.57 35.12
CA GLN A 15 12.25 37.86 35.08
C GLN A 15 10.88 37.79 34.35
N LEU A 16 9.85 38.06 35.15
CA LEU A 16 8.55 38.67 34.89
C LEU A 16 8.04 38.85 33.44
N GLN A 17 6.81 38.39 33.20
CA GLN A 17 6.01 38.71 32.01
C GLN A 17 5.58 40.19 31.99
N GLN A 18 5.57 40.80 30.79
CA GLN A 18 4.74 41.97 30.47
C GLN A 18 4.12 41.80 29.06
N GLY A 19 2.88 42.27 28.89
CA GLY A 19 2.11 42.12 27.64
C GLY A 19 2.26 43.31 26.67
N PRO A 20 1.83 43.15 25.40
CA PRO A 20 1.96 44.19 24.37
C PRO A 20 0.98 45.37 24.55
N PRO A 21 1.35 46.59 24.11
CA PRO A 21 0.60 47.81 24.38
C PRO A 21 -0.52 48.11 23.36
N LYS A 22 -1.47 48.96 23.76
CA LYS A 22 -2.49 49.59 22.89
C LYS A 22 -2.02 50.99 22.45
N MET A 23 -2.38 51.41 21.24
CA MET A 23 -2.29 52.83 20.81
C MET A 23 -3.67 53.48 20.72
N GLY A 24 -3.71 54.81 20.81
CA GLY A 24 -4.94 55.61 20.96
C GLY A 24 -5.17 56.67 19.88
N VAL A 25 -6.21 57.48 20.08
CA VAL A 25 -6.88 58.34 19.09
C VAL A 25 -6.42 59.81 19.17
N PRO A 26 -6.32 60.54 18.05
CA PRO A 26 -6.42 62.01 17.98
C PRO A 26 -7.71 62.48 17.25
N ASN A 27 -8.16 63.73 17.47
CA ASN A 27 -9.47 64.20 17.02
C ASN A 27 -9.49 65.68 16.52
N MET A 28 -10.47 65.99 15.65
CA MET A 28 -11.00 67.32 15.24
C MET A 28 -10.11 68.35 14.50
N ASN A 29 -10.43 68.59 13.23
CA ASN A 29 -10.89 69.90 12.71
C ASN A 29 -11.52 69.74 11.30
N GLY A 30 -12.47 70.60 10.91
CA GLY A 30 -13.19 70.58 9.61
C GLY A 30 -12.87 71.80 8.71
N PRO A 31 -13.72 72.20 7.73
CA PRO A 31 -15.08 71.72 7.42
C PRO A 31 -15.43 71.54 5.90
N ALA A 32 -16.72 71.27 5.60
CA ALA A 32 -17.45 71.56 4.33
C ALA A 32 -17.19 70.64 3.10
N VAL A 33 -18.12 70.28 2.19
CA VAL A 33 -19.60 70.45 2.01
C VAL A 33 -20.16 69.16 1.35
N GLY A 34 -21.43 68.78 1.59
CA GLY A 34 -22.22 67.96 0.63
C GLY A 34 -22.76 66.62 1.15
N ALA A 35 -24.07 66.36 0.95
CA ALA A 35 -24.81 65.17 1.39
C ALA A 35 -26.12 65.05 0.55
N PRO A 36 -27.02 64.04 0.70
CA PRO A 36 -26.97 62.81 1.52
C PRO A 36 -27.36 61.52 0.66
N PRO A 37 -28.17 60.51 1.05
CA PRO A 37 -27.75 59.09 0.93
C PRO A 37 -28.81 58.14 0.26
N SER A 38 -28.78 56.81 0.38
CA SER A 38 -29.34 56.04 1.53
C SER A 38 -29.09 54.52 1.44
N ASN A 39 -28.89 53.84 2.58
CA ASN A 39 -28.84 52.37 2.74
C ASN A 39 -30.20 51.79 3.16
N PHE A 40 -30.37 50.46 3.11
CA PHE A 40 -31.21 49.71 4.06
C PHE A 40 -30.60 48.33 4.44
N PRO A 41 -30.62 47.90 5.73
CA PRO A 41 -30.04 46.64 6.22
C PRO A 41 -31.08 45.59 6.71
N THR A 42 -30.79 44.86 7.81
CA THR A 42 -31.16 43.44 8.05
C THR A 42 -32.17 43.12 9.20
N GLN A 43 -32.75 41.90 9.13
CA GLN A 43 -33.24 40.97 10.21
C GLN A 43 -34.64 41.09 10.88
N GLN A 44 -35.50 40.06 10.64
CA GLN A 44 -36.31 39.19 11.57
C GLN A 44 -37.38 39.78 12.57
N PRO A 45 -38.26 38.98 13.27
CA PRO A 45 -38.58 37.53 13.18
C PRO A 45 -40.08 37.05 12.89
N PRO A 46 -41.06 36.74 13.81
CA PRO A 46 -42.01 35.59 13.63
C PRO A 46 -43.53 35.75 14.03
N MET A 47 -44.40 34.73 13.75
CA MET A 47 -45.51 34.14 14.58
C MET A 47 -46.81 33.61 13.87
N VAL A 48 -47.25 32.37 14.24
CA VAL A 48 -48.65 31.86 14.45
C VAL A 48 -49.58 31.38 13.27
N ARG A 49 -50.57 30.53 13.65
CA ARG A 49 -51.52 29.60 12.95
C ARG A 49 -52.99 29.91 13.38
N PRO A 50 -54.08 29.17 13.00
CA PRO A 50 -54.53 28.51 11.75
C PRO A 50 -55.95 29.05 11.34
N PRO A 51 -56.82 28.35 10.56
CA PRO A 51 -57.81 27.41 11.16
C PRO A 51 -58.21 26.19 10.27
N SER A 52 -59.20 25.38 10.71
CA SER A 52 -59.63 24.13 10.02
C SER A 52 -61.06 23.66 10.36
N THR A 53 -61.89 23.32 9.35
CA THR A 53 -63.14 22.50 9.37
C THR A 53 -63.65 22.39 7.92
N GLY A 54 -64.28 21.33 7.38
CA GLY A 54 -64.64 19.98 7.85
C GLY A 54 -65.16 19.11 6.66
N GLY A 55 -65.49 17.83 6.86
CA GLY A 55 -66.01 16.91 5.80
C GLY A 55 -67.53 16.99 5.55
N PRO A 56 -68.18 16.09 4.75
CA PRO A 56 -67.73 14.73 4.39
C PRO A 56 -67.90 14.29 2.89
N MET A 57 -67.73 12.98 2.65
CA MET A 57 -67.82 12.11 1.44
C MET A 57 -69.23 12.04 0.77
N PRO A 58 -69.51 11.26 -0.33
CA PRO A 58 -68.65 10.43 -1.24
C PRO A 58 -68.92 10.52 -2.78
N GLY A 59 -68.02 9.93 -3.61
CA GLY A 59 -68.40 9.02 -4.72
C GLY A 59 -68.16 9.39 -6.20
N GLY A 60 -67.83 8.39 -7.05
CA GLY A 60 -68.12 8.39 -8.50
C GLY A 60 -66.94 8.34 -9.52
N TYR A 61 -66.67 7.16 -10.10
CA TYR A 61 -66.19 6.99 -11.51
C TYR A 61 -67.45 6.94 -12.45
N PRO A 62 -67.41 6.71 -13.80
CA PRO A 62 -66.34 6.47 -14.80
C PRO A 62 -66.54 7.43 -16.03
N PRO A 63 -66.42 7.09 -17.36
CA PRO A 63 -65.75 6.00 -18.10
C PRO A 63 -64.92 6.43 -19.35
N SER A 64 -64.45 5.43 -20.11
CA SER A 64 -63.74 5.55 -21.40
C SER A 64 -64.30 4.61 -22.48
N SER A 65 -64.34 5.02 -23.76
CA SER A 65 -64.52 4.17 -24.96
C SER A 65 -63.95 4.90 -26.20
N GLN A 66 -63.02 4.36 -26.99
CA GLN A 66 -63.06 3.19 -27.90
C GLN A 66 -63.92 3.36 -29.17
N GLN A 67 -63.30 3.24 -30.34
CA GLN A 67 -63.64 2.21 -31.37
C GLN A 67 -62.53 2.04 -32.43
N GLN A 68 -62.65 1.01 -33.28
CA GLN A 68 -61.62 0.50 -34.21
C GLN A 68 -62.21 0.30 -35.62
N THR A 69 -61.36 0.30 -36.67
CA THR A 69 -61.53 -0.56 -37.87
C THR A 69 -60.22 -0.73 -38.67
N THR A 70 -60.04 -1.92 -39.25
CA THR A 70 -59.07 -2.31 -40.31
C THR A 70 -59.85 -3.17 -41.34
N PRO A 71 -59.29 -3.80 -42.42
CA PRO A 71 -57.91 -3.80 -42.97
C PRO A 71 -57.84 -3.55 -44.50
N GLY A 72 -56.64 -3.68 -45.12
CA GLY A 72 -56.45 -3.70 -46.58
C GLY A 72 -55.03 -4.15 -46.99
N MET A 73 -54.86 -4.74 -48.18
CA MET A 73 -53.59 -5.32 -48.69
C MET A 73 -53.21 -4.78 -50.08
N MET A 74 -51.90 -4.68 -50.40
CA MET A 74 -51.19 -5.45 -51.47
C MET A 74 -49.95 -4.76 -52.09
N SER A 75 -48.81 -5.48 -52.03
CA SER A 75 -47.77 -5.66 -53.07
C SER A 75 -46.89 -4.50 -53.65
N ASN A 76 -45.64 -4.90 -53.97
CA ASN A 76 -44.68 -4.35 -54.95
C ASN A 76 -43.84 -3.09 -54.64
N GLY A 77 -42.51 -3.29 -54.64
CA GLY A 77 -41.53 -2.36 -55.22
C GLY A 77 -40.98 -2.97 -56.54
N PRO A 78 -39.74 -2.69 -57.00
CA PRO A 78 -38.75 -1.71 -56.53
C PRO A 78 -38.27 -0.75 -57.65
N SER A 79 -37.54 0.33 -57.34
CA SER A 79 -36.57 0.96 -58.29
C SER A 79 -35.76 2.16 -57.75
N GLY A 80 -34.60 2.35 -58.37
CA GLY A 80 -33.75 3.55 -58.51
C GLY A 80 -32.75 3.23 -59.65
N PRO A 81 -31.66 4.00 -59.93
CA PRO A 81 -31.30 5.38 -59.55
C PRO A 81 -31.33 6.31 -60.81
N PRO A 82 -30.57 7.43 -60.85
CA PRO A 82 -29.34 7.46 -61.68
C PRO A 82 -28.18 8.34 -61.13
N SER A 83 -27.08 8.45 -61.89
CA SER A 83 -25.83 9.21 -61.58
C SER A 83 -25.54 10.31 -62.66
N VAL A 84 -24.38 10.94 -62.93
CA VAL A 84 -22.93 10.56 -62.92
C VAL A 84 -22.02 11.83 -62.97
N ALA A 85 -20.68 11.64 -62.99
CA ALA A 85 -19.65 12.47 -63.69
C ALA A 85 -19.15 13.83 -63.09
N VAL A 86 -17.95 14.39 -63.40
CA VAL A 86 -16.59 13.83 -63.71
C VAL A 86 -15.49 14.97 -63.68
N ARG A 87 -14.36 14.72 -62.98
CA ARG A 87 -12.94 15.26 -63.09
C ARG A 87 -12.58 16.77 -63.35
N PRO A 88 -11.28 17.19 -63.17
CA PRO A 88 -10.83 18.61 -63.05
C PRO A 88 -9.95 19.13 -64.22
N PRO A 89 -9.32 20.32 -64.08
CA PRO A 89 -7.85 20.39 -64.15
C PRO A 89 -7.13 21.40 -63.20
N MET A 90 -5.79 21.35 -63.17
CA MET A 90 -4.83 22.36 -62.62
C MET A 90 -4.27 23.25 -63.79
N PRO A 91 -3.16 24.07 -63.74
CA PRO A 91 -2.13 24.33 -62.70
C PRO A 91 -1.56 25.80 -62.64
N THR A 92 -0.33 25.96 -62.09
CA THR A 92 0.72 27.03 -62.22
C THR A 92 1.04 27.89 -60.97
N ALA A 93 2.28 28.36 -60.70
CA ALA A 93 3.65 27.89 -61.08
C ALA A 93 4.78 28.63 -60.29
N GLY A 94 5.99 28.03 -60.20
CA GLY A 94 7.27 28.64 -59.77
C GLY A 94 7.60 28.52 -58.25
N GLY A 95 8.83 28.30 -57.76
CA GLY A 95 10.20 28.19 -58.35
C GLY A 95 11.19 29.05 -57.51
N TYR A 96 12.42 28.71 -57.13
CA TYR A 96 13.46 27.70 -57.45
C TYR A 96 14.29 27.39 -56.15
N GLY A 97 15.22 26.43 -56.01
CA GLY A 97 15.62 25.28 -56.84
C GLY A 97 17.05 24.75 -56.55
N GLN A 98 17.24 23.41 -56.57
CA GLN A 98 18.51 22.63 -56.77
C GLN A 98 19.64 22.71 -55.70
N THR A 99 20.55 21.75 -55.46
CA THR A 99 20.70 20.28 -55.71
C THR A 99 21.80 19.76 -54.74
N ASN A 100 22.04 18.46 -54.46
CA ASN A 100 21.50 17.20 -54.99
C ASN A 100 20.96 16.31 -53.81
N GLY A 101 20.93 14.97 -53.71
CA GLY A 101 21.59 13.82 -54.38
C GLY A 101 22.71 13.25 -53.49
N HIS A 102 22.86 11.95 -53.21
CA HIS A 102 22.32 10.67 -53.75
C HIS A 102 22.35 9.61 -52.60
N GLN A 103 21.78 8.39 -52.58
CA GLN A 103 20.85 7.47 -53.31
C GLN A 103 20.67 6.25 -52.33
N MET A 104 19.88 5.15 -52.41
CA MET A 104 18.77 4.53 -53.19
C MET A 104 18.35 3.27 -52.37
N ALA A 105 17.20 2.58 -52.49
CA ALA A 105 15.97 2.66 -53.30
C ALA A 105 14.79 1.97 -52.56
N ALA A 106 13.58 1.99 -53.14
CA ALA A 106 12.47 1.08 -52.82
C ALA A 106 11.72 0.69 -54.13
N PRO A 107 11.07 -0.49 -54.24
CA PRO A 107 10.48 -0.96 -55.51
C PRO A 107 8.99 -0.56 -55.72
N PRO A 108 8.57 -0.23 -56.98
CA PRO A 108 7.18 0.07 -57.36
C PRO A 108 6.45 -1.10 -58.10
N PRO A 109 5.14 -0.98 -58.42
CA PRO A 109 4.31 -2.08 -58.98
C PRO A 109 3.84 -1.89 -60.45
N SER A 110 3.48 -2.99 -61.14
CA SER A 110 2.68 -3.01 -62.40
C SER A 110 2.14 -4.41 -62.78
N GLY A 111 1.13 -4.45 -63.68
CA GLY A 111 0.66 -5.64 -64.44
C GLY A 111 0.53 -5.28 -65.95
N PRO A 112 -0.29 -5.94 -66.81
CA PRO A 112 -1.27 -7.03 -66.60
C PRO A 112 -1.28 -8.12 -67.74
N THR A 113 -2.43 -8.79 -67.97
CA THR A 113 -2.86 -9.66 -69.13
C THR A 113 -2.63 -11.19 -69.07
N GLY A 114 -3.56 -11.95 -69.69
CA GLY A 114 -3.54 -13.43 -69.87
C GLY A 114 -4.92 -14.10 -69.75
N GLN A 115 -5.23 -15.16 -70.52
CA GLN A 115 -6.53 -15.88 -70.53
C GLN A 115 -6.38 -17.41 -70.45
N GLN A 116 -7.44 -18.07 -69.93
CA GLN A 116 -7.81 -19.50 -70.13
C GLN A 116 -6.84 -20.58 -69.56
N PHE A 117 -7.23 -21.84 -69.33
CA PHE A 117 -8.47 -22.60 -69.64
C PHE A 117 -8.77 -23.64 -68.53
N GLY A 118 -10.04 -24.06 -68.34
CA GLY A 118 -10.39 -25.37 -67.76
C GLY A 118 -11.00 -25.40 -66.34
N GLY A 119 -12.21 -25.98 -66.23
CA GLY A 119 -12.81 -26.50 -64.98
C GLY A 119 -12.79 -28.05 -64.97
N PRO A 120 -13.70 -28.76 -64.25
CA PRO A 120 -14.94 -28.28 -63.60
C PRO A 120 -15.20 -28.73 -62.14
N MET A 121 -15.90 -27.86 -61.40
CA MET A 121 -17.13 -28.04 -60.57
C MET A 121 -17.45 -29.33 -59.75
N PRO A 122 -18.30 -29.23 -58.69
CA PRO A 122 -18.50 -30.24 -57.64
C PRO A 122 -19.83 -31.03 -57.78
N PRO A 123 -20.44 -31.58 -56.70
CA PRO A 123 -21.41 -30.75 -55.96
C PRO A 123 -21.56 -31.01 -54.43
N MET A 124 -22.44 -30.18 -53.85
CA MET A 124 -22.99 -30.15 -52.48
C MET A 124 -23.72 -31.44 -52.03
N THR A 125 -23.96 -31.58 -50.72
CA THR A 125 -25.34 -31.66 -50.13
C THR A 125 -25.34 -31.50 -48.60
N ALA A 126 -26.52 -31.34 -48.01
CA ALA A 126 -26.80 -31.15 -46.57
C ALA A 126 -28.05 -32.03 -46.19
N PRO A 127 -28.82 -31.78 -45.11
CA PRO A 127 -28.49 -31.54 -43.70
C PRO A 127 -29.20 -32.52 -42.72
N GLY A 128 -28.82 -32.48 -41.43
CA GLY A 128 -29.61 -33.05 -40.30
C GLY A 128 -29.41 -34.55 -40.01
N GLY A 129 -29.84 -35.08 -38.86
CA GLY A 129 -30.32 -34.40 -37.64
C GLY A 129 -31.05 -35.34 -36.66
N GLY A 130 -30.87 -35.15 -35.35
CA GLY A 130 -31.72 -35.74 -34.28
C GLY A 130 -31.05 -36.76 -33.33
N PRO A 131 -31.70 -37.10 -32.18
CA PRO A 131 -31.14 -37.88 -31.05
C PRO A 131 -31.93 -39.22 -30.83
N PRO A 132 -31.92 -39.97 -29.68
CA PRO A 132 -31.24 -39.76 -28.38
C PRO A 132 -30.62 -41.02 -27.66
N LEU A 133 -29.95 -40.76 -26.50
CA LEU A 133 -29.92 -41.45 -25.17
C LEU A 133 -30.39 -42.93 -24.98
N PRO A 134 -30.07 -43.62 -23.83
CA PRO A 134 -28.89 -43.61 -22.92
C PRO A 134 -28.43 -45.04 -22.43
N GLY A 135 -27.37 -45.19 -21.61
CA GLY A 135 -27.21 -46.40 -20.75
C GLY A 135 -25.84 -46.84 -20.16
N GLN A 136 -25.55 -46.44 -18.91
CA GLN A 136 -24.88 -47.15 -17.79
C GLN A 136 -23.62 -48.08 -17.89
N GLN A 137 -22.73 -47.89 -16.89
CA GLN A 137 -21.84 -48.85 -16.15
C GLN A 137 -20.38 -49.18 -16.65
N PHE A 138 -19.58 -49.66 -15.68
CA PHE A 138 -18.09 -49.71 -15.54
C PHE A 138 -17.68 -51.03 -14.83
N PRO A 139 -16.39 -51.42 -14.64
CA PRO A 139 -15.14 -51.25 -15.41
C PRO A 139 -14.56 -52.67 -15.76
N PRO A 140 -13.23 -53.02 -15.92
CA PRO A 140 -12.01 -52.63 -15.17
C PRO A 140 -10.75 -52.24 -16.01
N GLN A 141 -9.67 -51.88 -15.30
CA GLN A 141 -8.27 -51.69 -15.77
C GLN A 141 -7.46 -53.02 -15.72
N PRO A 142 -6.14 -53.14 -16.07
CA PRO A 142 -5.13 -52.09 -16.37
C PRO A 142 -4.20 -52.33 -17.61
N ALA A 143 -3.51 -51.27 -18.05
CA ALA A 143 -2.18 -51.31 -18.70
C ALA A 143 -1.55 -49.89 -18.72
N ALA A 144 -0.23 -49.78 -18.93
CA ALA A 144 0.50 -48.50 -18.98
C ALA A 144 1.36 -48.40 -20.25
N PHE A 145 1.68 -47.18 -20.70
CA PHE A 145 2.87 -46.90 -21.54
C PHE A 145 3.30 -45.43 -21.44
N GLN A 146 4.58 -45.17 -21.72
CA GLN A 146 5.21 -43.84 -21.77
C GLN A 146 5.24 -43.30 -23.21
N GLN A 147 5.41 -41.98 -23.39
CA GLN A 147 5.98 -41.42 -24.61
C GLN A 147 6.83 -40.16 -24.33
N GLN A 148 7.76 -39.86 -25.23
CA GLN A 148 8.82 -38.87 -25.07
C GLN A 148 8.55 -37.59 -25.89
N GLN A 149 9.09 -36.45 -25.46
CA GLN A 149 9.23 -35.26 -26.29
C GLN A 149 10.50 -35.33 -27.17
N GLN A 150 10.48 -34.64 -28.31
CA GLN A 150 11.54 -34.62 -29.31
C GLN A 150 12.36 -33.32 -29.26
N GLN A 151 13.64 -33.41 -29.62
CA GLN A 151 14.48 -32.27 -30.04
C GLN A 151 15.15 -32.62 -31.39
N PRO A 152 15.21 -31.70 -32.37
CA PRO A 152 16.03 -31.84 -33.57
C PRO A 152 17.43 -31.16 -33.42
N PRO A 153 18.48 -31.60 -34.14
CA PRO A 153 19.86 -31.19 -33.89
C PRO A 153 20.46 -30.20 -34.92
N SER A 154 21.66 -29.68 -34.62
CA SER A 154 22.48 -28.82 -35.49
C SER A 154 23.50 -29.61 -36.33
N ALA A 155 23.95 -29.05 -37.46
CA ALA A 155 25.00 -29.64 -38.33
C ALA A 155 25.96 -28.59 -38.92
N PHE A 156 27.18 -29.01 -39.26
CA PHE A 156 28.23 -28.20 -39.92
C PHE A 156 28.18 -28.29 -41.46
N PRO A 157 28.91 -27.42 -42.19
CA PRO A 157 30.05 -27.98 -42.95
C PRO A 157 31.33 -27.11 -43.07
N VAL A 158 32.47 -27.81 -42.97
CA VAL A 158 33.80 -27.72 -43.64
C VAL A 158 34.08 -26.60 -44.67
N GLY A 159 35.29 -25.99 -44.64
CA GLY A 159 36.07 -25.79 -45.90
C GLY A 159 37.07 -24.61 -46.11
N GLY A 160 38.30 -24.67 -45.56
CA GLY A 160 39.58 -24.29 -46.25
C GLY A 160 40.03 -22.82 -46.45
N GLY A 161 41.35 -22.55 -46.27
CA GLY A 161 42.03 -21.34 -46.81
C GLY A 161 43.19 -20.74 -45.97
N VAL A 162 44.41 -20.68 -46.52
CA VAL A 162 45.66 -19.98 -46.05
C VAL A 162 46.68 -19.97 -47.22
N PRO A 163 47.81 -19.19 -47.24
CA PRO A 163 48.33 -18.08 -46.40
C PRO A 163 48.54 -16.80 -47.30
N PRO A 164 49.50 -15.82 -47.14
CA PRO A 164 50.56 -15.59 -46.14
C PRO A 164 50.77 -14.14 -45.60
N GLN A 165 51.78 -14.01 -44.73
CA GLN A 165 52.39 -12.80 -44.12
C GLN A 165 53.52 -12.22 -45.04
N PRO A 166 54.25 -11.10 -44.76
CA PRO A 166 55.17 -10.98 -43.59
C PRO A 166 55.53 -9.55 -43.05
N GLN A 167 56.41 -9.55 -42.01
CA GLN A 167 57.31 -8.47 -41.51
C GLN A 167 56.67 -7.26 -40.76
N GLY A 168 57.26 -6.71 -39.68
CA GLY A 168 58.56 -7.01 -39.03
C GLY A 168 58.68 -6.60 -37.54
N LEU A 169 59.85 -6.86 -36.94
CA LEU A 169 60.27 -6.71 -35.52
C LEU A 169 61.54 -5.78 -35.46
N PRO A 170 62.40 -5.63 -34.40
CA PRO A 170 62.47 -6.29 -33.06
C PRO A 170 62.94 -5.43 -31.82
N TYR A 171 63.11 -6.14 -30.69
CA TYR A 171 64.00 -5.91 -29.51
C TYR A 171 63.55 -5.13 -28.24
N GLY A 172 63.84 -5.75 -27.08
CA GLY A 172 63.78 -5.20 -25.71
C GLY A 172 63.30 -6.23 -24.67
N ALA A 173 64.08 -6.53 -23.61
CA ALA A 173 63.75 -7.57 -22.61
C ALA A 173 64.28 -7.23 -21.17
N PRO A 174 64.32 -8.13 -20.16
CA PRO A 174 63.67 -7.97 -18.84
C PRO A 174 64.72 -7.72 -17.69
N PRO A 175 64.49 -7.89 -16.35
CA PRO A 175 63.32 -8.44 -15.64
C PRO A 175 62.90 -7.77 -14.29
N GLY A 176 61.82 -8.30 -13.68
CA GLY A 176 61.55 -8.16 -12.23
C GLY A 176 60.07 -8.12 -11.83
N GLY A 177 59.59 -9.09 -11.05
CA GLY A 177 58.22 -9.07 -10.49
C GLY A 177 57.87 -10.28 -9.61
N PRO A 178 57.35 -10.09 -8.38
CA PRO A 178 56.86 -11.17 -7.51
C PRO A 178 55.36 -11.47 -7.71
N THR A 179 54.90 -12.59 -7.16
CA THR A 179 53.57 -13.19 -7.40
C THR A 179 52.49 -12.81 -6.37
N LEU A 180 51.22 -12.94 -6.77
CA LEU A 180 50.07 -13.07 -5.87
C LEU A 180 48.96 -13.91 -6.56
N ALA A 181 48.17 -14.66 -5.80
CA ALA A 181 47.28 -15.70 -6.32
C ALA A 181 45.78 -15.35 -6.23
N GLN A 182 44.96 -15.99 -7.07
CA GLN A 182 43.50 -15.92 -7.04
C GLN A 182 42.87 -17.29 -6.69
N PRO A 183 41.79 -17.34 -5.89
CA PRO A 183 40.88 -18.48 -5.81
C PRO A 183 39.69 -18.32 -6.76
N GLN A 184 39.37 -19.36 -7.54
CA GLN A 184 38.09 -19.46 -8.25
C GLN A 184 37.02 -20.13 -7.36
N GLN A 185 35.75 -19.83 -7.63
CA GLN A 185 34.62 -20.69 -7.23
C GLN A 185 33.74 -21.02 -8.44
N GLN A 186 33.16 -22.21 -8.44
CA GLN A 186 32.31 -22.75 -9.50
C GLN A 186 30.87 -22.92 -9.01
N TYR A 187 29.90 -22.75 -9.92
CA TYR A 187 28.53 -23.23 -9.74
C TYR A 187 28.35 -24.57 -10.49
N PRO A 188 27.67 -25.57 -9.90
CA PRO A 188 27.46 -26.88 -10.54
C PRO A 188 26.24 -26.91 -11.48
N GLY A 189 26.35 -27.70 -12.56
CA GLY A 189 25.26 -28.06 -13.47
C GLY A 189 24.79 -29.52 -13.32
N PRO A 190 23.78 -29.96 -14.10
CA PRO A 190 23.06 -31.23 -13.87
C PRO A 190 23.77 -32.49 -14.43
N PRO A 191 23.52 -33.69 -13.86
CA PRO A 191 24.12 -34.96 -14.29
C PRO A 191 23.24 -35.76 -15.28
N MET A 192 23.88 -36.54 -16.17
CA MET A 192 23.30 -37.59 -17.05
C MET A 192 24.38 -38.70 -17.32
N PRO A 193 24.06 -39.88 -17.90
CA PRO A 193 24.45 -41.15 -17.24
C PRO A 193 25.45 -42.05 -18.00
N GLY A 194 26.04 -43.00 -17.26
CA GLY A 194 26.81 -44.15 -17.77
C GLY A 194 27.09 -45.20 -16.68
N GLN A 195 27.08 -46.50 -17.03
CA GLN A 195 27.27 -47.67 -16.15
C GLN A 195 28.46 -48.54 -16.68
N PRO A 196 28.95 -49.64 -16.03
CA PRO A 196 28.25 -50.58 -15.14
C PRO A 196 28.98 -51.21 -13.90
N MET A 197 28.18 -51.89 -13.04
CA MET A 197 28.34 -53.16 -12.27
C MET A 197 29.70 -53.86 -12.03
N GLN A 198 29.91 -54.76 -11.03
CA GLN A 198 29.34 -55.12 -9.68
C GLN A 198 30.28 -56.24 -9.06
N PRO A 199 30.18 -56.72 -7.77
CA PRO A 199 29.08 -57.55 -7.15
C PRO A 199 28.61 -57.02 -5.75
N MET A 200 27.37 -57.22 -5.24
CA MET A 200 26.72 -58.40 -4.58
C MET A 200 27.33 -58.86 -3.22
N GLN A 201 26.60 -59.30 -2.17
CA GLN A 201 25.16 -59.25 -1.69
C GLN A 201 25.07 -60.01 -0.31
N PRO A 202 23.91 -60.44 0.25
CA PRO A 202 22.64 -59.78 0.71
C PRO A 202 22.46 -59.96 2.26
N PRO A 203 21.27 -59.91 2.94
CA PRO A 203 19.86 -59.53 2.61
C PRO A 203 19.32 -58.42 3.59
N GLN A 204 18.04 -58.18 3.99
CA GLN A 204 16.71 -58.79 3.71
C GLN A 204 15.51 -57.77 3.70
N GLN A 205 14.50 -57.88 4.57
CA GLN A 205 13.10 -57.35 4.43
C GLN A 205 12.45 -57.04 5.82
N GLN A 206 11.26 -56.42 6.02
CA GLN A 206 9.94 -56.56 5.33
C GLN A 206 8.96 -55.34 5.51
N GLN A 207 7.66 -55.48 5.15
CA GLN A 207 6.68 -54.42 4.78
C GLN A 207 5.46 -54.24 5.73
N GLY A 208 4.62 -53.21 5.49
CA GLY A 208 3.24 -53.05 6.01
C GLY A 208 2.43 -51.93 5.30
N TYR A 209 1.08 -51.98 5.29
CA TYR A 209 0.15 -51.05 4.58
C TYR A 209 -1.13 -50.74 5.44
N PRO A 210 -2.20 -50.00 5.01
CA PRO A 210 -3.01 -49.13 5.88
C PRO A 210 -4.44 -49.64 6.24
N PRO A 211 -5.21 -48.92 7.10
CA PRO A 211 -6.53 -48.40 6.67
C PRO A 211 -7.01 -47.08 7.35
N GLN A 212 -8.29 -46.72 7.13
CA GLN A 212 -9.10 -45.60 7.65
C GLN A 212 -10.47 -46.18 8.19
N PRO A 213 -11.48 -45.42 8.68
CA PRO A 213 -11.55 -44.37 9.72
C PRO A 213 -12.64 -44.63 10.82
N GLY A 214 -12.66 -43.88 11.94
CA GLY A 214 -13.94 -43.54 12.63
C GLY A 214 -14.04 -43.48 14.18
N GLN A 215 -15.03 -42.69 14.65
CA GLN A 215 -15.72 -42.65 15.97
C GLN A 215 -15.02 -42.06 17.23
N MET A 216 -15.85 -41.71 18.24
CA MET A 216 -15.55 -41.14 19.59
C MET A 216 -16.32 -41.99 20.65
N PRO A 217 -16.27 -41.76 21.99
CA PRO A 217 -15.30 -41.11 22.91
C PRO A 217 -14.82 -42.18 23.95
N PRO A 218 -14.90 -42.10 25.31
CA PRO A 218 -14.72 -41.03 26.33
C PRO A 218 -13.73 -41.37 27.51
N MET A 219 -13.60 -40.42 28.46
CA MET A 219 -13.27 -40.54 29.92
C MET A 219 -12.29 -41.59 30.51
N GLY A 220 -11.35 -41.12 31.35
CA GLY A 220 -11.08 -41.72 32.69
C GLY A 220 -9.62 -42.04 33.08
N GLY A 221 -9.24 -41.80 34.36
CA GLY A 221 -8.00 -42.25 35.05
C GLY A 221 -6.70 -41.51 34.65
N GLN A 222 -5.72 -41.12 35.49
CA GLN A 222 -5.26 -41.44 36.86
C GLN A 222 -4.44 -42.73 37.12
N MET A 223 -3.14 -42.71 36.76
CA MET A 223 -2.00 -43.39 37.46
C MET A 223 -2.08 -44.95 37.61
N PRO A 224 -1.16 -45.70 38.31
CA PRO A 224 0.15 -45.38 38.91
C PRO A 224 1.39 -46.19 38.33
N PRO A 225 2.13 -47.11 39.01
CA PRO A 225 3.54 -46.83 39.36
C PRO A 225 4.65 -47.89 39.09
N ARG A 226 5.91 -47.44 39.33
CA ARG A 226 7.20 -48.14 39.63
C ARG A 226 7.29 -49.67 39.75
N GLY A 227 8.41 -50.18 39.19
CA GLY A 227 9.28 -51.25 39.74
C GLY A 227 10.40 -51.61 38.73
N TYR A 228 11.49 -52.32 39.02
CA TYR A 228 12.37 -52.52 40.19
C TYR A 228 13.48 -53.52 39.73
N ASN A 229 14.73 -53.34 40.19
CA ASN A 229 15.79 -54.38 40.38
C ASN A 229 16.72 -54.96 39.27
N GLN A 230 18.00 -55.09 39.70
CA GLN A 230 18.99 -56.17 39.49
C GLN A 230 20.11 -56.12 38.41
N MET A 231 21.25 -56.74 38.79
CA MET A 231 22.58 -56.87 38.14
C MET A 231 22.69 -58.31 37.50
N PRO A 232 23.84 -58.93 37.07
CA PRO A 232 25.29 -58.77 37.40
C PRO A 232 26.26 -58.92 36.15
N PRO A 233 27.55 -59.42 36.24
CA PRO A 233 28.74 -58.72 36.76
C PRO A 233 30.08 -58.82 35.94
N GLY A 234 31.04 -57.90 36.21
CA GLY A 234 32.51 -58.05 36.05
C GLY A 234 33.12 -57.92 34.63
N ALA A 235 34.41 -57.64 34.40
CA ALA A 235 35.58 -57.16 35.20
C ALA A 235 36.74 -56.81 34.20
N GLY A 236 37.90 -56.19 34.49
CA GLY A 236 38.53 -55.56 35.69
C GLY A 236 40.05 -55.29 35.46
N TYR A 237 40.71 -54.50 36.34
CA TYR A 237 42.18 -54.18 36.37
C TYR A 237 42.75 -53.26 35.24
N ASN A 238 43.82 -52.43 35.39
CA ASN A 238 44.74 -52.17 36.54
C ASN A 238 45.48 -50.78 36.50
N GLN A 239 45.98 -50.34 37.68
CA GLN A 239 47.21 -49.51 37.94
C GLN A 239 47.30 -47.96 37.66
N MET A 240 48.46 -47.37 38.04
CA MET A 240 48.78 -45.99 38.53
C MET A 240 50.28 -45.64 38.20
N PRO A 241 50.95 -44.49 38.53
CA PRO A 241 50.58 -43.20 39.17
C PRO A 241 51.15 -41.90 38.43
N PRO A 242 51.90 -40.87 38.96
CA PRO A 242 51.63 -39.43 38.66
C PRO A 242 52.86 -38.48 38.40
N MET A 243 52.77 -37.18 38.80
CA MET A 243 53.78 -36.07 38.84
C MET A 243 53.97 -35.17 37.59
N ALA A 244 54.33 -33.87 37.65
CA ALA A 244 54.36 -32.87 38.75
C ALA A 244 54.48 -31.40 38.21
N GLY A 245 54.21 -30.37 39.05
CA GLY A 245 54.52 -28.94 38.78
C GLY A 245 53.86 -27.93 39.73
N GLN A 246 54.64 -27.04 40.36
CA GLN A 246 54.26 -25.95 41.30
C GLN A 246 55.19 -24.72 41.06
N PRO A 247 55.17 -23.54 41.76
CA PRO A 247 54.55 -23.13 43.06
C PRO A 247 53.78 -21.76 42.97
N GLN A 248 53.60 -20.90 44.00
CA GLN A 248 52.91 -20.99 45.32
C GLN A 248 53.02 -19.61 46.06
N GLN A 249 51.93 -19.07 46.65
CA GLN A 249 51.83 -18.18 47.86
C GLN A 249 50.34 -17.78 48.07
N GLN A 250 49.69 -17.98 49.23
CA GLN A 250 49.58 -17.14 50.45
C GLN A 250 48.96 -15.73 50.22
N GLN A 251 48.08 -15.16 51.08
CA GLN A 251 47.81 -15.42 52.52
C GLN A 251 46.28 -15.36 52.90
N GLN A 252 45.89 -14.79 54.06
CA GLN A 252 44.66 -15.15 54.83
C GLN A 252 43.75 -13.97 55.27
N GLN A 253 42.47 -14.29 55.59
CA GLN A 253 41.55 -13.59 56.54
C GLN A 253 41.08 -12.15 56.18
N LEU A 254 40.04 -11.54 56.79
CA LEU A 254 39.12 -11.95 57.88
C LEU A 254 37.64 -11.52 57.58
N ASN A 255 36.70 -11.99 58.41
CA ASN A 255 35.26 -11.73 58.39
C ASN A 255 34.83 -10.37 59.02
N GLN A 256 33.62 -9.88 58.72
CA GLN A 256 32.92 -8.89 59.56
C GLN A 256 31.40 -9.14 59.57
N GLN A 257 30.75 -8.93 60.72
CA GLN A 257 29.36 -9.34 60.99
C GLN A 257 28.41 -8.15 61.17
N GLN A 258 27.11 -8.39 61.02
CA GLN A 258 26.06 -7.62 61.70
C GLN A 258 25.18 -8.55 62.54
N GLN A 259 24.62 -8.01 63.62
CA GLN A 259 23.82 -8.75 64.62
C GLN A 259 22.35 -8.87 64.21
N PRO A 260 21.64 -9.84 64.81
CA PRO A 260 20.29 -9.56 65.33
C PRO A 260 20.22 -9.76 66.85
N GLN A 261 19.39 -8.95 67.53
CA GLN A 261 18.94 -9.24 68.90
C GLN A 261 17.86 -10.35 68.88
N TYR A 262 17.86 -11.24 69.87
CA TYR A 262 16.87 -11.25 70.97
C TYR A 262 17.20 -12.37 71.99
N HIS A 263 16.67 -12.27 73.21
CA HIS A 263 16.60 -13.36 74.21
C HIS A 263 15.10 -13.71 74.43
N GLN A 264 14.64 -14.73 75.16
CA GLN A 264 15.26 -15.63 76.16
C GLN A 264 14.39 -16.91 76.38
N GLY A 265 14.99 -18.05 76.74
CA GLY A 265 14.30 -19.25 77.27
C GLY A 265 13.50 -20.09 76.24
N GLY A 266 13.23 -21.39 76.46
CA GLY A 266 13.62 -22.34 77.51
C GLY A 266 13.43 -23.81 77.03
N PRO A 267 13.86 -24.84 77.77
CA PRO A 267 13.97 -26.21 77.24
C PRO A 267 12.66 -27.02 77.28
N GLY A 268 12.41 -27.83 76.24
CA GLY A 268 11.26 -28.74 76.12
C GLY A 268 11.53 -29.94 75.20
N MET A 269 10.82 -31.05 75.40
CA MET A 269 11.08 -32.35 74.77
C MET A 269 10.23 -32.65 73.52
N MET A 270 10.76 -33.53 72.65
CA MET A 270 10.07 -34.47 71.75
C MET A 270 8.71 -34.06 71.14
N GLY A 271 8.72 -33.77 69.83
CA GLY A 271 7.50 -33.73 68.99
C GLY A 271 7.84 -33.81 67.50
N GLY A 272 7.50 -34.91 66.84
CA GLY A 272 7.83 -35.13 65.42
C GLY A 272 6.84 -34.46 64.48
N HIS A 273 7.28 -33.46 63.70
CA HIS A 273 6.51 -32.85 62.62
C HIS A 273 7.29 -32.85 61.31
N TYR A 274 6.61 -33.22 60.23
CA TYR A 274 7.19 -33.26 58.88
C TYR A 274 7.43 -31.83 58.36
N PRO A 275 8.55 -31.56 57.67
CA PRO A 275 8.72 -30.30 56.96
C PRO A 275 7.71 -30.21 55.81
N ALA A 276 6.85 -29.20 55.83
CA ALA A 276 6.02 -28.87 54.68
C ALA A 276 6.89 -28.49 53.47
N PRO A 277 6.46 -28.79 52.23
CA PRO A 277 7.19 -28.33 51.04
C PRO A 277 7.21 -26.79 51.02
N PRO A 278 8.31 -26.16 50.56
CA PRO A 278 8.38 -24.71 50.47
C PRO A 278 7.27 -24.17 49.54
N PRO A 279 6.65 -23.02 49.86
CA PRO A 279 5.63 -22.44 49.01
C PRO A 279 6.23 -22.15 47.63
N VAL A 280 5.59 -22.68 46.58
CA VAL A 280 5.99 -22.42 45.19
C VAL A 280 5.97 -20.90 44.98
N PRO A 281 7.06 -20.28 44.46
CA PRO A 281 7.09 -18.84 44.25
C PRO A 281 5.95 -18.42 43.31
N GLN A 282 4.91 -17.82 43.89
CA GLN A 282 3.76 -17.32 43.16
C GLN A 282 4.28 -16.23 42.22
N GLN A 283 4.29 -16.50 40.92
CA GLN A 283 4.81 -15.56 39.93
C GLN A 283 4.05 -14.25 40.06
N LYS A 284 4.74 -13.17 40.47
CA LYS A 284 4.15 -11.83 40.48
C LYS A 284 3.70 -11.52 39.06
N ARG A 285 2.39 -11.49 38.85
CA ARG A 285 1.77 -11.10 37.59
C ARG A 285 2.28 -9.69 37.26
N LEU A 286 2.75 -9.48 36.03
CA LEU A 286 3.19 -8.15 35.60
C LEU A 286 2.02 -7.18 35.73
N ASP A 287 2.27 -6.01 36.32
CA ASP A 287 1.30 -4.94 36.42
C ASP A 287 1.09 -4.32 35.03
N PRO A 288 -0.12 -4.35 34.45
CA PRO A 288 -0.37 -3.82 33.12
C PRO A 288 -0.10 -2.31 32.97
N GLU A 289 -0.12 -1.55 34.06
CA GLU A 289 0.21 -0.12 34.07
C GLU A 289 1.74 0.14 34.14
N SER A 290 2.53 -0.88 34.48
CA SER A 290 4.01 -0.81 34.43
C SER A 290 4.60 -1.10 33.04
N MET A 291 3.76 -1.45 32.05
CA MET A 291 4.17 -1.75 30.69
C MET A 291 4.22 -0.50 29.80
N PRO A 292 5.07 -0.46 28.75
CA PRO A 292 5.09 0.62 27.76
C PRO A 292 3.70 0.94 27.17
N ASN A 293 3.15 2.10 27.52
CA ASN A 293 1.83 2.57 27.10
C ASN A 293 1.96 3.38 25.78
N PRO A 294 1.37 2.93 24.65
CA PRO A 294 1.51 3.62 23.36
C PRO A 294 0.93 5.04 23.38
N ILE A 295 -0.21 5.25 24.06
CA ILE A 295 -0.87 6.55 24.15
C ILE A 295 0.04 7.56 24.85
N GLN A 296 0.69 7.14 25.93
CA GLN A 296 1.63 7.97 26.67
C GLN A 296 2.85 8.34 25.80
N VAL A 297 3.43 7.38 25.08
CA VAL A 297 4.58 7.64 24.18
C VAL A 297 4.23 8.65 23.08
N MET A 298 3.02 8.57 22.53
CA MET A 298 2.53 9.53 21.54
C MET A 298 2.34 10.93 22.15
N ALA A 299 1.83 11.03 23.38
CA ALA A 299 1.69 12.30 24.10
C ALA A 299 3.06 12.92 24.46
N GLU A 300 3.97 12.12 25.02
CA GLU A 300 5.35 12.51 25.35
C GLU A 300 6.10 13.01 24.10
N ASN A 301 5.95 12.35 22.95
CA ASN A 301 6.58 12.81 21.72
C ASN A 301 5.88 14.03 21.12
N GLN A 302 4.57 14.20 21.29
CA GLN A 302 3.85 15.40 20.85
C GLN A 302 4.28 16.64 21.65
N GLU A 303 4.58 16.50 22.94
CA GLU A 303 5.10 17.57 23.79
C GLU A 303 6.58 17.88 23.45
N ASN A 304 7.44 16.87 23.40
CA ASN A 304 8.89 17.05 23.22
C ASN A 304 9.33 17.29 21.76
N CYS A 305 8.51 16.93 20.76
CA CYS A 305 8.89 16.97 19.34
C CYS A 305 7.82 17.57 18.41
N GLY A 306 6.80 18.23 18.99
CA GLY A 306 5.86 19.04 18.23
C GLY A 306 6.47 20.36 17.71
N GLY A 307 5.74 21.06 16.83
CA GLY A 307 6.19 22.35 16.28
C GLY A 307 6.99 22.19 14.98
N VAL A 308 8.17 22.82 14.87
CA VAL A 308 8.94 22.88 13.62
C VAL A 308 10.07 21.85 13.61
N PHE A 309 10.14 21.04 12.54
CA PHE A 309 11.23 20.10 12.29
C PHE A 309 12.05 20.53 11.06
N CYS A 310 13.25 21.06 11.31
CA CYS A 310 14.19 21.45 10.25
C CYS A 310 15.05 20.26 9.83
N THR A 311 15.15 19.97 8.52
CA THR A 311 15.83 18.77 7.99
C THR A 311 17.32 18.97 7.68
N ASN A 312 18.00 19.84 8.43
CA ASN A 312 19.36 20.29 8.11
C ASN A 312 20.50 19.34 8.54
N GLN A 313 20.26 18.34 9.40
CA GLN A 313 21.30 17.43 9.87
C GLN A 313 21.23 16.04 9.22
N PRO A 314 22.35 15.49 8.72
CA PRO A 314 22.44 14.09 8.32
C PRO A 314 22.11 13.15 9.47
N GLY A 315 21.39 12.06 9.20
CA GLY A 315 21.03 11.05 10.20
C GLY A 315 20.15 11.57 11.36
N GLN A 316 19.44 12.68 11.17
CA GLN A 316 18.53 13.24 12.16
C GLN A 316 17.24 12.42 12.23
N LEU A 317 16.95 11.83 13.39
CA LEU A 317 15.71 11.08 13.64
C LEU A 317 14.52 12.06 13.64
N PRO A 318 13.45 11.83 12.86
CA PRO A 318 12.25 12.66 12.87
C PRO A 318 11.33 12.36 14.07
N PRO A 319 10.33 13.23 14.37
CA PRO A 319 9.25 12.92 15.30
C PRO A 319 8.45 11.67 14.89
N LEU A 320 7.68 11.09 15.81
CA LEU A 320 6.76 9.97 15.47
C LEU A 320 5.72 10.40 14.43
N VAL A 321 5.16 9.45 13.66
CA VAL A 321 4.15 9.79 12.63
C VAL A 321 2.84 10.32 13.19
N THR A 322 2.58 10.09 14.47
CA THR A 322 1.42 10.58 15.21
C THR A 322 1.61 11.98 15.79
N THR A 323 2.85 12.48 15.83
CA THR A 323 3.19 13.83 16.31
C THR A 323 2.86 14.87 15.24
N LYS A 324 2.15 15.94 15.64
CA LYS A 324 1.90 17.10 14.79
C LYS A 324 3.13 18.01 14.77
N PHE A 325 3.79 18.07 13.62
CA PHE A 325 4.90 18.97 13.31
C PHE A 325 4.75 19.55 11.89
N VAL A 326 5.47 20.64 11.62
CA VAL A 326 5.64 21.30 10.32
C VAL A 326 7.09 21.12 9.88
N THR A 327 7.32 20.58 8.69
CA THR A 327 8.67 20.40 8.13
C THR A 327 9.20 21.71 7.54
N GLN A 328 10.45 22.08 7.87
CA GLN A 328 11.23 23.01 7.05
C GLN A 328 12.32 22.20 6.32
N ASP A 329 12.19 22.08 5.00
CA ASP A 329 13.23 21.44 4.19
C ASP A 329 14.47 22.36 4.14
N GLN A 330 15.60 21.83 4.60
CA GLN A 330 16.90 22.49 4.64
C GLN A 330 18.02 21.56 4.14
N GLY A 331 17.69 20.67 3.18
CA GLY A 331 18.66 19.86 2.43
C GLY A 331 18.39 18.36 2.46
N ASN A 332 17.53 17.88 3.36
CA ASN A 332 17.04 16.50 3.37
C ASN A 332 15.52 16.48 3.24
N ALA A 333 14.99 15.51 2.49
CA ALA A 333 13.57 15.40 2.21
C ALA A 333 12.74 15.24 3.49
N SER A 334 11.51 15.77 3.47
CA SER A 334 10.59 15.65 4.61
C SER A 334 10.36 14.19 5.00
N PRO A 335 10.28 13.88 6.31
CA PRO A 335 9.85 12.56 6.82
C PRO A 335 8.37 12.23 6.53
N ARG A 336 7.67 13.05 5.72
CA ARG A 336 6.42 12.66 5.02
C ARG A 336 6.69 11.89 3.73
N PHE A 337 7.74 12.23 2.99
CA PHE A 337 8.05 11.63 1.68
C PHE A 337 8.93 10.38 1.81
N VAL A 338 9.93 10.41 2.68
CA VAL A 338 10.86 9.28 2.90
C VAL A 338 11.19 9.15 4.37
N ARG A 339 10.95 7.97 4.94
CA ARG A 339 11.50 7.55 6.24
C ARG A 339 12.37 6.32 6.10
N SER A 340 13.32 6.17 7.02
CA SER A 340 14.12 4.95 7.14
C SER A 340 13.96 4.32 8.52
N THR A 341 14.03 2.99 8.57
CA THR A 341 14.06 2.20 9.81
C THR A 341 15.26 2.49 10.71
N MET A 342 16.33 3.04 10.15
CA MET A 342 17.54 3.45 10.86
C MET A 342 18.15 4.70 10.20
N TYR A 343 18.43 5.74 10.99
CA TYR A 343 19.08 6.97 10.53
C TYR A 343 20.61 6.97 10.70
N ASN A 344 21.13 6.01 11.47
CA ASN A 344 22.53 5.64 11.57
C ASN A 344 22.72 4.22 10.99
N ILE A 345 23.48 4.09 9.91
CA ILE A 345 23.68 2.85 9.15
C ILE A 345 24.98 2.16 9.59
N PRO A 346 24.95 0.87 9.97
CA PRO A 346 26.15 0.14 10.37
C PRO A 346 27.24 0.13 9.29
N GLN A 347 28.50 0.29 9.67
CA GLN A 347 29.62 0.33 8.70
C GLN A 347 29.76 -0.96 7.86
N THR A 348 29.32 -2.10 8.40
CA THR A 348 29.45 -3.41 7.76
C THR A 348 28.16 -4.21 7.77
N ALA A 349 28.03 -5.11 6.80
CA ALA A 349 26.95 -6.08 6.72
C ALA A 349 26.82 -6.94 7.99
N ASP A 350 27.92 -7.20 8.70
CA ASP A 350 27.90 -8.11 9.86
C ASP A 350 27.35 -7.44 11.13
N ILE A 351 27.64 -6.16 11.36
CA ILE A 351 26.97 -5.38 12.42
C ILE A 351 25.47 -5.25 12.12
N MET A 352 25.10 -5.06 10.84
CA MET A 352 23.69 -5.06 10.42
C MET A 352 23.00 -6.41 10.69
N LYS A 353 23.61 -7.54 10.26
CA LYS A 353 23.10 -8.90 10.58
C LYS A 353 22.96 -9.11 12.08
N GLN A 354 23.98 -8.74 12.86
CA GLN A 354 23.99 -8.86 14.32
C GLN A 354 22.86 -8.04 14.98
N SER A 355 22.53 -6.87 14.45
CA SER A 355 21.43 -6.03 14.97
C SER A 355 20.03 -6.62 14.71
N ALA A 356 19.89 -7.51 13.71
CA ALA A 356 18.63 -7.97 13.11
C ALA A 356 17.69 -6.88 12.53
N VAL A 357 17.96 -5.59 12.78
CA VAL A 357 17.18 -4.46 12.25
C VAL A 357 17.27 -4.43 10.72
N PRO A 358 16.16 -4.41 9.98
CA PRO A 358 16.18 -4.16 8.54
C PRO A 358 16.69 -2.75 8.26
N PHE A 359 17.56 -2.56 7.27
CA PHE A 359 17.69 -1.26 6.63
C PHE A 359 16.68 -1.20 5.49
N SER A 360 15.63 -0.41 5.68
CA SER A 360 14.62 -0.20 4.66
C SER A 360 14.07 1.22 4.71
N LEU A 361 13.39 1.58 3.64
CA LEU A 361 12.69 2.85 3.47
C LEU A 361 11.19 2.60 3.36
N ILE A 362 10.41 3.57 3.81
CA ILE A 362 9.02 3.77 3.39
C ILE A 362 8.97 5.09 2.62
N ILE A 363 8.47 5.03 1.39
CA ILE A 363 8.50 6.12 0.42
C ILE A 363 7.06 6.44 -0.01
N SER A 364 6.59 7.64 0.31
CA SER A 364 5.28 8.19 -0.04
C SER A 364 5.48 9.46 -0.87
N PRO A 365 5.83 9.36 -2.17
CA PRO A 365 6.44 10.47 -2.92
C PRO A 365 5.47 11.63 -3.20
N PHE A 366 4.16 11.39 -3.08
CA PHE A 366 3.10 12.39 -3.22
C PHE A 366 2.42 12.76 -1.90
N ALA A 367 2.93 12.33 -0.74
CA ALA A 367 2.35 12.62 0.57
C ALA A 367 1.97 14.11 0.73
N ARG A 368 0.77 14.37 1.26
CA ARG A 368 0.28 15.75 1.40
C ARG A 368 1.17 16.53 2.36
N THR A 369 1.61 17.71 1.93
CA THR A 369 2.16 18.74 2.84
C THR A 369 1.07 19.24 3.77
N VAL A 370 1.44 19.69 4.96
CA VAL A 370 0.51 20.35 5.90
C VAL A 370 0.61 21.87 5.79
N GLU A 371 -0.37 22.57 6.37
CA GLU A 371 -0.34 24.03 6.48
C GLU A 371 0.94 24.52 7.17
N GLY A 372 1.58 25.53 6.60
CA GLY A 372 2.88 26.04 7.04
C GLY A 372 4.11 25.36 6.41
N GLU A 373 3.95 24.25 5.70
CA GLU A 373 5.03 23.68 4.86
C GLU A 373 5.04 24.37 3.49
N LEU A 374 6.23 24.58 2.92
CA LEU A 374 6.37 25.21 1.59
C LEU A 374 5.95 24.23 0.48
N PRO A 375 5.33 24.73 -0.62
CA PRO A 375 5.08 23.91 -1.81
C PRO A 375 6.40 23.47 -2.45
N ILE A 376 6.39 22.31 -3.11
CA ILE A 376 7.57 21.79 -3.78
C ILE A 376 7.89 22.66 -5.00
N PRO A 377 9.12 23.21 -5.13
CA PRO A 377 9.48 24.05 -6.27
C PRO A 377 9.77 23.21 -7.52
N ILE A 378 9.31 23.70 -8.67
CA ILE A 378 9.53 23.09 -9.98
C ILE A 378 10.67 23.84 -10.68
N VAL A 379 11.80 23.17 -10.85
CA VAL A 379 13.00 23.70 -11.51
C VAL A 379 12.93 23.45 -13.01
N ASN A 380 13.15 24.48 -13.82
CA ASN A 380 13.16 24.36 -15.28
C ASN A 380 14.54 24.72 -15.84
N PHE A 381 15.19 23.75 -16.48
CA PHE A 381 16.48 23.92 -17.17
C PHE A 381 16.34 24.01 -18.70
N GLY A 382 15.11 24.09 -19.22
CA GLY A 382 14.85 24.12 -20.66
C GLY A 382 15.39 22.88 -21.37
N GLU A 383 15.92 23.06 -22.58
CA GLU A 383 16.40 21.96 -23.43
C GLU A 383 17.63 21.22 -22.87
N MET A 384 18.36 21.81 -21.91
CA MET A 384 19.46 21.15 -21.20
C MET A 384 18.98 19.96 -20.36
N GLY A 385 17.73 19.99 -19.87
CA GLY A 385 17.17 18.97 -19.02
C GLY A 385 17.85 18.82 -17.65
N PRO A 386 17.34 17.93 -16.78
CA PRO A 386 17.85 17.77 -15.42
C PRO A 386 19.26 17.17 -15.39
N ILE A 387 20.18 17.90 -14.75
CA ILE A 387 21.61 17.58 -14.71
C ILE A 387 21.85 16.32 -13.87
N ARG A 388 22.68 15.42 -14.40
CA ARG A 388 22.98 14.10 -13.83
C ARG A 388 24.48 13.83 -13.79
N CYS A 389 24.94 13.12 -12.77
CA CYS A 389 26.28 12.52 -12.75
C CYS A 389 26.49 11.56 -13.92
N ILE A 390 27.61 11.68 -14.65
CA ILE A 390 27.88 10.85 -15.83
C ILE A 390 27.88 9.34 -15.55
N ARG A 391 28.32 8.90 -14.36
CA ARG A 391 28.43 7.48 -13.96
C ARG A 391 27.13 6.92 -13.40
N CYS A 392 26.73 7.30 -12.20
CA CYS A 392 25.56 6.69 -11.52
C CYS A 392 24.19 7.24 -11.97
N LYS A 393 24.16 8.27 -12.84
CA LYS A 393 22.95 8.97 -13.28
C LYS A 393 22.07 9.48 -12.12
N ALA A 394 22.66 9.77 -10.96
CA ALA A 394 22.03 10.54 -9.89
C ALA A 394 21.89 12.00 -10.33
N TYR A 395 20.77 12.62 -9.99
CA TYR A 395 20.46 14.02 -10.29
C TYR A 395 21.27 14.97 -9.40
N ILE A 396 21.55 16.17 -9.91
CA ILE A 396 22.11 17.28 -9.12
C ILE A 396 21.25 17.51 -7.87
N CYS A 397 21.89 17.71 -6.72
CA CYS A 397 21.27 17.81 -5.39
C CYS A 397 22.24 18.51 -4.40
N PRO A 398 21.80 18.90 -3.18
CA PRO A 398 22.61 19.69 -2.24
C PRO A 398 23.94 19.05 -1.78
N THR A 399 24.09 17.72 -1.91
CA THR A 399 25.30 16.99 -1.50
C THR A 399 26.39 16.94 -2.58
N MET A 400 26.14 17.48 -3.78
CA MET A 400 27.11 17.47 -4.87
C MET A 400 28.22 18.52 -4.63
N GLN A 401 29.48 18.10 -4.63
CA GLN A 401 30.61 18.98 -4.34
C GLN A 401 31.16 19.60 -5.63
N PHE A 402 31.07 20.92 -5.78
CA PHE A 402 31.67 21.63 -6.91
C PHE A 402 33.18 21.80 -6.74
N LEU A 403 33.92 21.80 -7.85
CA LEU A 403 35.38 21.81 -7.94
C LEU A 403 35.84 22.75 -9.08
N ASP A 404 37.15 23.01 -9.16
CA ASP A 404 37.80 23.71 -10.28
C ASP A 404 37.19 25.10 -10.59
N GLY A 405 36.87 25.87 -9.53
CA GLY A 405 36.22 27.17 -9.66
C GLY A 405 34.78 27.11 -10.17
N GLY A 406 34.12 25.95 -10.07
CA GLY A 406 32.73 25.70 -10.47
C GLY A 406 32.57 24.95 -11.79
N ARG A 407 33.68 24.64 -12.48
CA ARG A 407 33.68 24.00 -13.81
C ARG A 407 33.32 22.52 -13.78
N ARG A 408 33.47 21.86 -12.63
CA ARG A 408 33.18 20.43 -12.44
C ARG A 408 32.48 20.20 -11.09
N PHE A 409 31.80 19.07 -10.94
CA PHE A 409 31.31 18.59 -9.64
C PHE A 409 31.65 17.12 -9.42
N GLN A 410 32.05 16.78 -8.19
CA GLN A 410 32.18 15.39 -7.74
C GLN A 410 30.84 14.91 -7.20
N CYS A 411 30.33 13.83 -7.78
CA CYS A 411 29.09 13.19 -7.36
C CYS A 411 29.31 12.35 -6.10
N GLN A 412 28.77 12.77 -4.96
CA GLN A 412 29.05 12.09 -3.68
C GLN A 412 28.46 10.68 -3.57
N PHE A 413 27.48 10.31 -4.40
CA PHE A 413 26.96 8.93 -4.48
C PHE A 413 28.00 7.92 -4.96
N CYS A 414 28.89 8.30 -5.88
CA CYS A 414 29.83 7.36 -6.51
C CYS A 414 31.25 7.91 -6.73
N LYS A 415 31.56 9.10 -6.21
CA LYS A 415 32.82 9.85 -6.36
C LYS A 415 33.28 10.15 -7.80
N ALA A 416 32.38 10.07 -8.79
CA ALA A 416 32.69 10.45 -10.16
C ALA A 416 32.63 11.96 -10.36
N THR A 417 33.70 12.56 -10.87
CA THR A 417 33.70 13.94 -11.36
C THR A 417 32.90 14.04 -12.66
N THR A 418 32.08 15.08 -12.79
CA THR A 418 31.24 15.42 -13.94
C THR A 418 31.51 16.88 -14.32
N GLU A 419 31.59 17.21 -15.60
CA GLU A 419 31.73 18.60 -16.05
C GLU A 419 30.39 19.34 -15.92
N VAL A 420 30.46 20.62 -15.54
CA VAL A 420 29.26 21.47 -15.40
C VAL A 420 28.90 22.06 -16.77
N PRO A 421 27.67 21.84 -17.27
CA PRO A 421 27.22 22.43 -18.53
C PRO A 421 27.33 23.95 -18.51
N GLN A 422 27.69 24.58 -19.63
CA GLN A 422 27.94 26.03 -19.69
C GLN A 422 26.73 26.86 -19.24
N GLY A 423 25.50 26.48 -19.63
CA GLY A 423 24.25 27.13 -19.18
C GLY A 423 23.91 26.93 -17.69
N TYR A 424 24.65 26.08 -16.97
CA TYR A 424 24.56 25.88 -15.53
C TYR A 424 25.82 26.33 -14.78
N PHE A 425 26.85 26.84 -15.46
CA PHE A 425 28.09 27.23 -14.81
C PHE A 425 27.87 28.44 -13.89
N GLN A 426 28.46 28.39 -12.70
CA GLN A 426 28.62 29.52 -11.80
C GLN A 426 29.93 29.37 -11.02
N HIS A 427 30.55 30.49 -10.68
CA HIS A 427 31.77 30.53 -9.89
C HIS A 427 31.57 30.03 -8.45
N LEU A 428 32.68 29.63 -7.83
CA LEU A 428 32.75 29.39 -6.38
C LEU A 428 33.21 30.64 -5.66
N ASP A 429 32.70 30.82 -4.44
CA ASP A 429 33.14 31.83 -3.50
C ASP A 429 34.43 31.42 -2.76
N HIS A 430 34.86 32.27 -1.83
CA HIS A 430 36.05 32.07 -1.00
C HIS A 430 35.93 30.90 0.01
N THR A 431 34.74 30.32 0.18
CA THR A 431 34.47 29.13 1.01
C THR A 431 34.38 27.84 0.17
N GLY A 432 34.48 27.94 -1.16
CA GLY A 432 34.26 26.83 -2.09
C GLY A 432 32.79 26.49 -2.30
N GLN A 433 31.85 27.30 -1.79
CA GLN A 433 30.43 27.18 -2.13
C GLN A 433 30.14 27.91 -3.44
N ARG A 434 29.07 27.50 -4.12
CA ARG A 434 28.67 28.07 -5.41
C ARG A 434 27.88 29.38 -5.18
N MET A 435 28.21 30.45 -5.90
CA MET A 435 27.69 31.79 -5.59
C MET A 435 26.15 31.90 -5.60
N ASP A 436 25.49 31.21 -6.53
CA ASP A 436 24.02 31.16 -6.68
C ASP A 436 23.37 30.01 -5.89
N LYS A 437 24.07 29.38 -4.94
CA LYS A 437 23.57 28.20 -4.19
C LYS A 437 22.21 28.44 -3.56
N TYR A 438 22.03 29.56 -2.86
CA TYR A 438 20.81 29.89 -2.14
C TYR A 438 19.67 30.39 -3.04
N GLU A 439 19.95 30.65 -4.33
CA GLU A 439 18.95 30.98 -5.35
C GLU A 439 18.37 29.71 -6.02
N ARG A 440 18.97 28.54 -5.76
CA ARG A 440 18.72 27.27 -6.46
C ARG A 440 18.17 26.19 -5.52
N PRO A 441 16.87 25.87 -5.57
CA PRO A 441 16.28 24.88 -4.66
C PRO A 441 16.92 23.50 -4.84
N GLU A 442 17.40 23.13 -6.04
CA GLU A 442 18.11 21.88 -6.27
C GLU A 442 19.50 21.80 -5.59
N LEU A 443 19.99 22.91 -5.01
CA LEU A 443 21.26 23.00 -4.28
C LEU A 443 21.09 23.27 -2.77
N VAL A 444 19.87 23.48 -2.28
CA VAL A 444 19.58 23.71 -0.83
C VAL A 444 18.42 22.90 -0.25
N LEU A 445 17.51 22.35 -1.05
CA LEU A 445 16.39 21.53 -0.58
C LEU A 445 16.64 20.04 -0.85
N GLY A 446 16.13 19.18 0.04
CA GLY A 446 16.10 17.74 -0.17
C GLY A 446 15.01 17.32 -1.16
N THR A 447 13.88 18.05 -1.23
CA THR A 447 12.76 17.81 -2.15
C THR A 447 12.54 18.95 -3.14
N TYR A 448 12.49 18.62 -4.43
CA TYR A 448 12.20 19.53 -5.55
C TYR A 448 11.76 18.72 -6.77
N GLU A 449 11.21 19.37 -7.79
CA GLU A 449 10.93 18.76 -9.09
C GLU A 449 11.78 19.37 -10.20
N PHE A 450 11.95 18.64 -11.29
CA PHE A 450 12.40 19.18 -12.58
C PHE A 450 11.28 19.08 -13.63
N MET A 451 11.16 20.10 -14.48
CA MET A 451 10.55 19.93 -15.79
C MET A 451 11.41 18.98 -16.63
N ALA A 452 10.82 17.90 -17.13
CA ALA A 452 11.53 16.89 -17.89
C ALA A 452 11.54 17.23 -19.39
N THR A 453 12.69 17.05 -20.05
CA THR A 453 12.82 17.23 -21.50
C THR A 453 12.15 16.10 -22.28
N LYS A 454 11.99 16.29 -23.60
CA LYS A 454 11.35 15.31 -24.50
C LYS A 454 11.98 13.91 -24.44
N GLU A 455 13.28 13.78 -24.14
CA GLU A 455 13.97 12.49 -23.93
C GLU A 455 13.41 11.64 -22.76
N TYR A 456 12.63 12.23 -21.85
CA TYR A 456 11.93 11.52 -20.76
C TYR A 456 10.46 11.18 -21.08
N CYS A 457 10.00 11.50 -22.29
CA CYS A 457 8.65 11.26 -22.73
C CYS A 457 8.59 10.04 -23.65
N ARG A 458 7.49 9.29 -23.60
CA ARG A 458 7.20 8.20 -24.54
C ARG A 458 7.34 8.73 -25.97
N ASN A 459 8.00 7.97 -26.86
CA ASN A 459 8.21 8.33 -28.27
C ASN A 459 8.84 9.72 -28.53
N ASN A 460 9.50 10.33 -27.54
CA ASN A 460 9.98 11.72 -27.55
C ASN A 460 8.89 12.80 -27.77
N THR A 461 7.60 12.48 -27.61
CA THR A 461 6.49 13.42 -27.74
C THR A 461 5.97 13.86 -26.36
N PRO A 462 5.67 15.16 -26.14
CA PRO A 462 5.02 15.60 -24.91
C PRO A 462 3.70 14.84 -24.69
N PRO A 463 3.42 14.34 -23.48
CA PRO A 463 2.21 13.56 -23.22
C PRO A 463 0.96 14.44 -23.26
N LYS A 464 -0.18 13.84 -23.61
CA LYS A 464 -1.50 14.48 -23.50
C LYS A 464 -1.94 14.54 -22.03
N PRO A 465 -2.82 15.47 -21.64
CA PRO A 465 -3.47 15.44 -20.33
C PRO A 465 -4.12 14.06 -20.05
N PRO A 466 -3.95 13.48 -18.85
CA PRO A 466 -4.54 12.18 -18.53
C PRO A 466 -6.07 12.21 -18.53
N ALA A 467 -6.70 11.04 -18.64
CA ALA A 467 -8.16 10.90 -18.62
C ALA A 467 -8.68 9.91 -17.56
N MET A 468 -9.88 10.16 -17.06
CA MET A 468 -10.63 9.24 -16.19
C MET A 468 -11.72 8.53 -16.99
N VAL A 469 -11.78 7.21 -16.92
CA VAL A 469 -12.81 6.41 -17.62
C VAL A 469 -13.64 5.63 -16.61
N PHE A 470 -14.95 5.85 -16.59
CA PHE A 470 -15.87 5.19 -15.66
C PHE A 470 -16.46 3.93 -16.30
N LEU A 471 -16.18 2.76 -15.71
CA LEU A 471 -16.64 1.44 -16.16
C LEU A 471 -17.71 0.93 -15.19
N ILE A 472 -18.98 0.97 -15.61
CA ILE A 472 -20.13 0.66 -14.74
C ILE A 472 -20.73 -0.70 -15.11
N ASP A 473 -20.65 -1.67 -14.19
CA ASP A 473 -21.42 -2.92 -14.24
C ASP A 473 -22.92 -2.60 -14.08
N VAL A 474 -23.69 -2.82 -15.16
CA VAL A 474 -25.14 -2.63 -15.25
C VAL A 474 -25.91 -3.96 -15.27
N SER A 475 -25.35 -4.99 -14.63
CA SER A 475 -26.08 -6.23 -14.31
C SER A 475 -27.16 -6.01 -13.25
N TYR A 476 -28.05 -7.00 -13.12
CA TYR A 476 -29.18 -7.02 -12.19
C TYR A 476 -28.80 -6.65 -10.75
N ASN A 477 -27.64 -7.07 -10.25
CA ASN A 477 -27.22 -6.81 -8.88
C ASN A 477 -26.98 -5.31 -8.60
N ASN A 478 -26.38 -4.58 -9.54
CA ASN A 478 -26.08 -3.15 -9.39
C ASN A 478 -27.26 -2.23 -9.72
N VAL A 479 -28.16 -2.66 -10.60
CA VAL A 479 -29.43 -1.96 -10.82
C VAL A 479 -30.32 -2.11 -9.58
N LYS A 480 -30.44 -3.33 -9.04
CA LYS A 480 -31.27 -3.64 -7.85
C LYS A 480 -30.78 -2.98 -6.56
N SER A 481 -29.46 -2.87 -6.34
CA SER A 481 -28.91 -2.20 -5.15
C SER A 481 -29.05 -0.67 -5.16
N GLY A 482 -29.55 -0.10 -6.28
CA GLY A 482 -29.61 1.34 -6.52
C GLY A 482 -28.27 1.96 -6.93
N LEU A 483 -27.20 1.18 -7.06
CA LEU A 483 -25.86 1.69 -7.38
C LEU A 483 -25.84 2.48 -8.69
N VAL A 484 -26.42 1.94 -9.77
CA VAL A 484 -26.42 2.60 -11.08
C VAL A 484 -27.15 3.95 -11.03
N GLN A 485 -28.33 3.98 -10.40
CA GLN A 485 -29.11 5.21 -10.18
C GLN A 485 -28.33 6.25 -9.35
N LEU A 486 -27.71 5.81 -8.25
CA LEU A 486 -26.90 6.67 -7.39
C LEU A 486 -25.72 7.27 -8.14
N LEU A 487 -24.88 6.44 -8.76
CA LEU A 487 -23.70 6.87 -9.51
C LEU A 487 -24.07 7.89 -10.60
N CYS A 488 -25.11 7.60 -11.40
CA CYS A 488 -25.58 8.52 -12.42
C CYS A 488 -26.07 9.86 -11.82
N SER A 489 -26.89 9.81 -10.77
CA SER A 489 -27.40 11.03 -10.10
C SER A 489 -26.31 11.90 -9.48
N GLN A 490 -25.18 11.32 -9.09
CA GLN A 490 -24.07 12.02 -8.44
C GLN A 490 -22.90 12.32 -9.39
N MET A 491 -22.88 11.79 -10.61
CA MET A 491 -21.73 11.87 -11.51
C MET A 491 -21.28 13.32 -11.78
N LYS A 492 -22.24 14.24 -11.94
CA LYS A 492 -21.98 15.68 -12.09
C LYS A 492 -21.31 16.32 -10.87
N ASN A 493 -21.64 15.83 -9.67
CA ASN A 493 -20.99 16.27 -8.43
C ASN A 493 -19.58 15.67 -8.32
N ILE A 494 -19.44 14.38 -8.62
CA ILE A 494 -18.17 13.64 -8.60
C ILE A 494 -17.13 14.25 -9.55
N ILE A 495 -17.50 14.52 -10.80
CA ILE A 495 -16.56 15.00 -11.84
C ILE A 495 -16.07 16.43 -11.58
N ARG A 496 -16.82 17.28 -10.87
CA ARG A 496 -16.36 18.61 -10.42
C ARG A 496 -15.16 18.56 -9.48
N HIS A 497 -14.88 17.40 -8.89
CA HIS A 497 -13.76 17.18 -7.98
C HIS A 497 -12.50 16.64 -8.70
N LEU A 498 -12.46 16.62 -10.05
CA LEU A 498 -11.26 16.29 -10.81
C LEU A 498 -10.04 17.13 -10.38
N PRO A 499 -8.84 16.54 -10.32
CA PRO A 499 -7.68 17.21 -9.75
C PRO A 499 -7.19 18.33 -10.67
N VAL A 500 -6.77 19.43 -10.04
CA VAL A 500 -6.13 20.57 -10.70
C VAL A 500 -4.62 20.49 -10.41
N ASP A 501 -3.80 20.74 -11.43
CA ASP A 501 -2.35 20.71 -11.30
C ASP A 501 -1.81 21.99 -10.62
N GLN A 502 -0.58 21.92 -10.13
CA GLN A 502 0.15 23.09 -9.66
C GLN A 502 0.19 24.16 -10.78
N ASP A 503 -0.01 25.41 -10.37
CA ASP A 503 -0.09 26.61 -11.22
C ASP A 503 -1.22 26.62 -12.26
N GLN A 504 -2.24 25.74 -12.13
CA GLN A 504 -3.46 25.75 -12.95
C GLN A 504 -4.70 26.23 -12.15
N GLN A 505 -5.72 26.72 -12.87
CA GLN A 505 -6.99 27.22 -12.29
C GLN A 505 -8.18 26.28 -12.52
N ARG A 506 -8.10 25.39 -13.51
CA ARG A 506 -9.08 24.33 -13.78
C ARG A 506 -8.36 23.05 -14.18
N THR A 507 -9.05 21.92 -14.14
CA THR A 507 -8.48 20.65 -14.62
C THR A 507 -8.29 20.68 -16.14
N SER A 508 -7.35 19.89 -16.65
CA SER A 508 -7.22 19.59 -18.08
C SER A 508 -7.60 18.14 -18.40
N MET A 509 -8.11 17.41 -17.40
CA MET A 509 -8.38 15.98 -17.50
C MET A 509 -9.71 15.72 -18.20
N LYS A 510 -9.69 14.76 -19.13
CA LYS A 510 -10.88 14.33 -19.87
C LYS A 510 -11.63 13.21 -19.16
N VAL A 511 -12.92 13.08 -19.47
CA VAL A 511 -13.78 11.99 -19.00
C VAL A 511 -14.29 11.12 -20.15
N GLY A 512 -14.46 9.82 -19.88
CA GLY A 512 -15.09 8.85 -20.76
C GLY A 512 -15.93 7.85 -19.95
N PHE A 513 -16.89 7.19 -20.60
CA PHE A 513 -17.86 6.32 -19.94
C PHE A 513 -18.10 5.02 -20.71
N ILE A 514 -18.12 3.90 -19.99
CA ILE A 514 -18.42 2.57 -20.50
C ILE A 514 -19.40 1.90 -19.53
N THR A 515 -20.46 1.27 -20.05
CA THR A 515 -21.31 0.35 -19.26
C THR A 515 -21.13 -1.08 -19.76
N TYR A 516 -21.22 -2.07 -18.88
CA TYR A 516 -21.08 -3.47 -19.28
C TYR A 516 -21.97 -4.43 -18.47
N ASN A 517 -22.34 -5.54 -19.09
CA ASN A 517 -23.11 -6.64 -18.50
C ASN A 517 -22.56 -7.98 -19.03
N SER A 518 -23.25 -8.59 -20.00
CA SER A 518 -22.77 -9.63 -20.91
C SER A 518 -22.15 -9.06 -22.21
N SER A 519 -22.27 -7.76 -22.46
CA SER A 519 -21.61 -7.03 -23.56
C SER A 519 -21.04 -5.67 -23.10
N VAL A 520 -20.23 -5.01 -23.93
CA VAL A 520 -19.61 -3.70 -23.62
C VAL A 520 -20.29 -2.58 -24.42
N HIS A 521 -20.57 -1.45 -23.78
CA HIS A 521 -21.25 -0.30 -24.39
C HIS A 521 -20.41 0.96 -24.22
N PHE A 522 -19.97 1.55 -25.33
CA PHE A 522 -19.30 2.84 -25.39
C PHE A 522 -20.30 3.95 -25.67
N TYR A 523 -19.95 5.19 -25.29
CA TYR A 523 -20.80 6.37 -25.53
C TYR A 523 -20.06 7.48 -26.26
N ASN A 524 -20.69 8.03 -27.30
CA ASN A 524 -20.31 9.29 -27.93
C ASN A 524 -20.94 10.45 -27.14
N LEU A 525 -20.09 11.34 -26.66
CA LEU A 525 -20.43 12.47 -25.80
C LEU A 525 -20.00 13.83 -26.38
N LYS A 526 -19.57 13.87 -27.64
CA LYS A 526 -19.10 15.09 -28.31
C LYS A 526 -20.09 16.25 -28.11
N SER A 527 -19.59 17.39 -27.63
CA SER A 527 -20.38 18.60 -27.29
C SER A 527 -21.25 19.17 -28.40
N SER A 528 -21.02 18.79 -29.67
CA SER A 528 -21.88 19.14 -30.81
C SER A 528 -23.14 18.25 -30.96
N LEU A 529 -23.34 17.27 -30.08
CA LEU A 529 -24.50 16.37 -30.11
C LEU A 529 -25.62 16.89 -29.19
N ALA A 530 -26.87 16.73 -29.64
CA ALA A 530 -28.05 17.01 -28.80
C ALA A 530 -28.39 15.88 -27.82
N GLN A 531 -27.92 14.65 -28.08
CA GLN A 531 -28.09 13.46 -27.25
C GLN A 531 -26.88 12.52 -27.40
N PRO A 532 -26.52 11.74 -26.36
CA PRO A 532 -25.45 10.75 -26.45
C PRO A 532 -25.79 9.65 -27.46
N GLN A 533 -24.77 9.01 -28.04
CA GLN A 533 -24.95 7.84 -28.91
C GLN A 533 -24.29 6.62 -28.27
N MET A 534 -25.01 5.51 -28.13
CA MET A 534 -24.47 4.24 -27.62
C MET A 534 -23.90 3.41 -28.78
N MET A 535 -22.74 2.78 -28.58
CA MET A 535 -22.12 1.82 -29.49
C MET A 535 -21.83 0.52 -28.74
N VAL A 536 -22.48 -0.58 -29.14
CA VAL A 536 -22.38 -1.87 -28.45
C VAL A 536 -21.35 -2.76 -29.14
N VAL A 537 -20.43 -3.33 -28.36
CA VAL A 537 -19.41 -4.30 -28.80
C VAL A 537 -19.72 -5.65 -28.15
N GLY A 538 -20.10 -6.62 -29.00
CA GLY A 538 -20.49 -7.97 -28.59
C GLY A 538 -19.45 -9.06 -28.87
N ASP A 539 -18.40 -8.78 -29.64
CA ASP A 539 -17.22 -9.65 -29.71
C ASP A 539 -16.37 -9.39 -28.46
N LEU A 540 -16.19 -10.43 -27.63
CA LEU A 540 -15.49 -10.34 -26.36
C LEU A 540 -14.07 -10.91 -26.39
N GLN A 541 -13.62 -11.44 -27.53
CA GLN A 541 -12.28 -12.01 -27.67
C GLN A 541 -11.28 -10.93 -28.10
N GLU A 542 -11.67 -10.08 -29.05
CA GLU A 542 -10.85 -8.99 -29.57
C GLU A 542 -11.51 -7.63 -29.29
N MET A 543 -11.32 -7.13 -28.06
CA MET A 543 -11.79 -5.80 -27.66
C MET A 543 -11.10 -4.70 -28.48
N PHE A 544 -11.90 -3.81 -29.08
CA PHE A 544 -11.44 -2.67 -29.87
C PHE A 544 -12.19 -1.40 -29.49
N MET A 545 -11.66 -0.25 -29.89
CA MET A 545 -12.28 1.05 -29.68
C MET A 545 -13.17 1.44 -30.88
N PRO A 546 -14.51 1.53 -30.75
CA PRO A 546 -15.40 1.74 -31.89
C PRO A 546 -15.50 3.20 -32.37
N LEU A 547 -15.02 4.16 -31.58
CA LEU A 547 -14.95 5.59 -31.92
C LEU A 547 -13.72 6.26 -31.31
N LEU A 548 -13.07 7.18 -32.03
CA LEU A 548 -11.95 7.97 -31.49
C LEU A 548 -12.43 9.34 -30.99
N ASP A 549 -13.06 10.10 -31.89
CA ASP A 549 -13.64 11.41 -31.57
C ASP A 549 -14.93 11.24 -30.76
N GLY A 550 -15.12 12.10 -29.76
CA GLY A 550 -16.32 12.14 -28.91
C GLY A 550 -16.37 11.17 -27.72
N PHE A 551 -15.42 10.25 -27.54
CA PHE A 551 -15.39 9.40 -26.32
C PHE A 551 -14.72 10.10 -25.13
N LEU A 552 -13.47 10.58 -25.29
CA LEU A 552 -12.78 11.36 -24.27
C LEU A 552 -13.08 12.85 -24.45
N VAL A 553 -13.98 13.37 -23.62
CA VAL A 553 -14.48 14.74 -23.70
C VAL A 553 -14.05 15.60 -22.52
N ASP A 554 -14.07 16.91 -22.72
CA ASP A 554 -13.97 17.88 -21.63
C ASP A 554 -15.31 17.92 -20.86
N PRO A 555 -15.30 17.85 -19.51
CA PRO A 555 -16.51 17.76 -18.70
C PRO A 555 -17.29 19.09 -18.59
N GLU A 556 -16.66 20.23 -18.85
CA GLU A 556 -17.31 21.55 -18.90
C GLU A 556 -17.98 21.73 -20.28
N GLU A 557 -17.28 21.41 -21.36
CA GLU A 557 -17.80 21.56 -22.74
C GLU A 557 -18.94 20.58 -23.06
N SER A 558 -18.88 19.34 -22.57
CA SER A 558 -19.87 18.29 -22.87
C SER A 558 -20.91 18.07 -21.77
N VAL A 559 -21.03 19.00 -20.81
CA VAL A 559 -21.88 18.87 -19.62
C VAL A 559 -23.33 18.48 -19.93
N THR A 560 -23.92 19.05 -20.99
CA THR A 560 -25.32 18.76 -21.41
C THR A 560 -25.50 17.33 -21.92
N VAL A 561 -24.51 16.80 -22.65
CA VAL A 561 -24.55 15.45 -23.21
C VAL A 561 -24.24 14.41 -22.12
N ILE A 562 -23.37 14.75 -21.17
CA ILE A 562 -23.08 13.95 -19.98
C ILE A 562 -24.31 13.87 -19.06
N ASP A 563 -24.96 15.00 -18.76
CA ASP A 563 -26.23 15.03 -18.00
C ASP A 563 -27.28 14.13 -18.65
N ALA A 564 -27.48 14.28 -19.97
CA ALA A 564 -28.43 13.47 -20.73
C ALA A 564 -28.08 11.97 -20.71
N LEU A 565 -26.79 11.59 -20.73
CA LEU A 565 -26.38 10.19 -20.58
C LEU A 565 -26.70 9.65 -19.17
N MET A 566 -26.38 10.41 -18.12
CA MET A 566 -26.66 10.00 -16.74
C MET A 566 -28.17 9.88 -16.48
N GLU A 567 -28.99 10.69 -17.12
CA GLU A 567 -30.43 10.54 -17.13
C GLU A 567 -30.94 9.32 -17.89
N GLN A 568 -30.19 8.81 -18.87
CA GLN A 568 -30.61 7.69 -19.73
C GLN A 568 -30.15 6.33 -19.21
N ILE A 569 -28.93 6.19 -18.66
CA ILE A 569 -28.38 4.89 -18.23
C ILE A 569 -29.33 4.12 -17.30
N PRO A 570 -29.90 4.70 -16.21
CA PRO A 570 -30.83 3.98 -15.34
C PRO A 570 -32.15 3.61 -16.03
N LYS A 571 -32.59 4.39 -17.02
CA LYS A 571 -33.80 4.11 -17.83
C LYS A 571 -33.54 2.97 -18.84
N MET A 572 -32.33 2.89 -19.42
CA MET A 572 -31.94 1.87 -20.40
C MET A 572 -31.74 0.49 -19.77
N PHE A 573 -31.24 0.42 -18.54
CA PHE A 573 -30.93 -0.86 -17.85
C PHE A 573 -31.86 -1.19 -16.68
N GLY A 574 -32.89 -0.37 -16.39
CA GLY A 574 -33.75 -0.52 -15.21
C GLY A 574 -34.45 -1.88 -15.09
N ASP A 575 -34.92 -2.44 -16.21
CA ASP A 575 -35.58 -3.76 -16.29
C ASP A 575 -34.60 -4.92 -16.61
N THR A 576 -33.28 -4.71 -16.46
CA THR A 576 -32.27 -5.73 -16.79
C THR A 576 -32.46 -7.03 -16.01
N ARG A 577 -32.20 -8.16 -16.69
CA ARG A 577 -32.21 -9.50 -16.10
C ARG A 577 -30.88 -10.23 -16.24
N GLU A 578 -29.86 -9.54 -16.75
CA GLU A 578 -28.51 -10.06 -16.89
C GLU A 578 -27.89 -10.26 -15.50
N THR A 579 -27.63 -11.51 -15.14
CA THR A 579 -26.98 -11.89 -13.87
C THR A 579 -25.52 -12.34 -14.04
N GLU A 580 -25.07 -12.52 -15.28
CA GLU A 580 -23.67 -12.81 -15.60
C GLU A 580 -22.90 -11.52 -15.94
N THR A 581 -21.58 -11.53 -15.72
CA THR A 581 -20.72 -10.34 -15.93
C THR A 581 -19.39 -10.64 -16.61
N ILE A 582 -18.91 -9.70 -17.42
CA ILE A 582 -17.67 -9.78 -18.22
C ILE A 582 -16.61 -8.73 -17.83
N LEU A 583 -15.88 -8.96 -16.74
CA LEU A 583 -14.93 -7.98 -16.20
C LEU A 583 -13.67 -7.76 -17.07
N LEU A 584 -12.99 -8.83 -17.52
CA LEU A 584 -11.73 -8.69 -18.26
C LEU A 584 -11.92 -7.95 -19.60
N PRO A 585 -12.95 -8.24 -20.43
CA PRO A 585 -13.19 -7.50 -21.66
C PRO A 585 -13.55 -6.02 -21.39
N ALA A 586 -14.32 -5.73 -20.33
CA ALA A 586 -14.62 -4.35 -19.95
C ALA A 586 -13.34 -3.56 -19.56
N LEU A 587 -12.41 -4.19 -18.85
CA LEU A 587 -11.10 -3.61 -18.54
C LEU A 587 -10.25 -3.40 -19.81
N GLN A 588 -10.23 -4.37 -20.73
CA GLN A 588 -9.56 -4.27 -22.03
C GLN A 588 -10.15 -3.14 -22.89
N ALA A 589 -11.47 -2.97 -22.92
CA ALA A 589 -12.13 -1.85 -23.59
C ALA A 589 -11.68 -0.48 -23.05
N GLY A 590 -11.55 -0.33 -21.74
CA GLY A 590 -11.00 0.88 -21.11
C GLY A 590 -9.53 1.13 -21.45
N LEU A 591 -8.72 0.07 -21.51
CA LEU A 591 -7.32 0.13 -21.93
C LEU A 591 -7.18 0.57 -23.40
N GLU A 592 -7.89 -0.09 -24.32
CA GLU A 592 -7.82 0.24 -25.75
C GLU A 592 -8.37 1.64 -26.05
N ALA A 593 -9.38 2.11 -25.33
CA ALA A 593 -9.87 3.49 -25.46
C ALA A 593 -8.80 4.54 -25.13
N LEU A 594 -8.02 4.30 -24.06
CA LEU A 594 -6.92 5.18 -23.65
C LEU A 594 -5.73 5.10 -24.61
N LYS A 595 -5.32 3.88 -25.01
CA LYS A 595 -4.28 3.64 -26.02
C LYS A 595 -4.61 4.31 -27.35
N ALA A 596 -5.82 4.12 -27.88
CA ALA A 596 -6.27 4.67 -29.15
C ALA A 596 -6.42 6.21 -29.12
N SER A 597 -6.62 6.79 -27.93
CA SER A 597 -6.58 8.24 -27.71
C SER A 597 -5.16 8.80 -27.58
N GLU A 598 -4.14 7.94 -27.46
CA GLU A 598 -2.76 8.25 -27.03
C GLU A 598 -2.72 8.97 -25.66
N CYS A 599 -3.64 8.62 -24.76
CA CYS A 599 -3.74 9.22 -23.42
C CYS A 599 -3.41 8.19 -22.34
N VAL A 600 -2.67 8.63 -21.32
CA VAL A 600 -2.52 7.90 -20.04
C VAL A 600 -3.76 8.17 -19.16
N GLY A 601 -4.03 7.38 -18.12
CA GLY A 601 -5.26 7.59 -17.36
C GLY A 601 -5.57 6.59 -16.24
N LYS A 602 -6.79 6.65 -15.71
CA LYS A 602 -7.32 5.71 -14.72
C LYS A 602 -8.72 5.23 -15.09
N LEU A 603 -8.94 3.91 -14.94
CA LEU A 603 -10.24 3.27 -14.99
C LEU A 603 -10.85 3.24 -13.58
N TYR A 604 -12.06 3.76 -13.44
CA TYR A 604 -12.89 3.67 -12.22
C TYR A 604 -13.93 2.56 -12.44
N VAL A 605 -13.71 1.41 -11.83
CA VAL A 605 -14.41 0.18 -12.18
C VAL A 605 -15.38 -0.22 -11.08
N PHE A 606 -16.68 -0.07 -11.34
CA PHE A 606 -17.75 -0.48 -10.44
C PHE A 606 -18.19 -1.89 -10.85
N HIS A 607 -18.14 -2.84 -9.92
CA HIS A 607 -18.34 -4.27 -10.20
C HIS A 607 -18.96 -5.02 -9.00
N SER A 608 -19.90 -5.93 -9.25
CA SER A 608 -20.72 -6.56 -8.21
C SER A 608 -20.41 -8.01 -7.88
N SER A 609 -20.08 -8.81 -8.90
CA SER A 609 -20.32 -10.26 -8.92
C SER A 609 -19.07 -11.03 -9.36
N LEU A 610 -19.06 -12.36 -9.27
CA LEU A 610 -17.98 -13.17 -9.85
C LEU A 610 -18.08 -13.12 -11.39
N PRO A 611 -17.01 -12.79 -12.14
CA PRO A 611 -16.98 -12.87 -13.60
C PRO A 611 -17.19 -14.33 -14.07
N ASN A 612 -18.40 -14.64 -14.50
CA ASN A 612 -18.88 -16.01 -14.73
C ASN A 612 -19.38 -16.28 -16.16
N ALA A 613 -19.62 -15.23 -16.95
CA ALA A 613 -20.00 -15.34 -18.36
C ALA A 613 -18.94 -16.07 -19.20
N GLU A 614 -19.32 -16.58 -20.38
CA GLU A 614 -18.38 -17.26 -21.30
C GLU A 614 -17.54 -16.25 -22.10
N ALA A 615 -16.52 -15.69 -21.45
CA ALA A 615 -15.61 -14.68 -21.99
C ALA A 615 -14.18 -14.85 -21.44
N PRO A 616 -13.17 -14.18 -22.03
CA PRO A 616 -11.85 -14.06 -21.42
C PRO A 616 -11.93 -13.61 -19.96
N GLY A 617 -11.10 -14.21 -19.09
CA GLY A 617 -11.10 -13.89 -17.66
C GLY A 617 -12.25 -14.45 -16.83
N LYS A 618 -13.09 -15.35 -17.38
CA LYS A 618 -14.07 -16.16 -16.61
C LYS A 618 -13.40 -16.88 -15.42
N LEU A 619 -14.04 -16.82 -14.26
CA LEU A 619 -13.59 -17.40 -13.00
C LEU A 619 -14.53 -18.50 -12.51
N LYS A 620 -14.04 -19.33 -11.57
CA LYS A 620 -14.82 -20.38 -10.89
C LYS A 620 -14.87 -20.09 -9.38
N ILE A 621 -15.88 -20.62 -8.69
CA ILE A 621 -16.01 -20.47 -7.23
C ILE A 621 -14.97 -21.35 -6.52
N ARG A 622 -14.26 -20.79 -5.52
CA ARG A 622 -13.24 -21.49 -4.72
C ARG A 622 -13.14 -21.02 -3.26
N ASP A 623 -14.25 -20.59 -2.66
CA ASP A 623 -14.33 -20.05 -1.29
C ASP A 623 -14.20 -21.13 -0.19
N ASP A 624 -13.09 -21.90 -0.17
CA ASP A 624 -12.78 -22.81 0.94
C ASP A 624 -11.97 -22.10 2.03
N ARG A 625 -12.69 -21.40 2.91
CA ARG A 625 -12.13 -20.62 4.03
C ARG A 625 -11.35 -21.49 5.04
N LYS A 626 -11.55 -22.81 5.06
CA LYS A 626 -10.81 -23.73 5.93
C LYS A 626 -9.34 -23.87 5.55
N LEU A 627 -8.95 -23.37 4.37
CA LEU A 627 -7.56 -23.33 3.93
C LEU A 627 -6.79 -22.13 4.48
N LEU A 628 -7.47 -21.08 4.96
CA LEU A 628 -6.83 -19.93 5.61
C LEU A 628 -6.16 -20.33 6.92
N GLY A 629 -4.93 -19.87 7.15
CA GLY A 629 -4.07 -20.29 8.27
C GLY A 629 -3.34 -21.62 8.05
N THR A 630 -3.50 -22.30 6.91
CA THR A 630 -2.86 -23.59 6.59
C THR A 630 -1.79 -23.48 5.52
N ASP A 631 -0.98 -24.53 5.31
CA ASP A 631 -0.05 -24.65 4.16
C ASP A 631 -0.71 -24.49 2.78
N LYS A 632 -2.05 -24.58 2.70
CA LYS A 632 -2.85 -24.42 1.49
C LYS A 632 -3.47 -23.02 1.32
N GLU A 633 -3.29 -22.08 2.25
CA GLU A 633 -3.84 -20.72 2.14
C GLU A 633 -3.52 -20.06 0.78
N LYS A 634 -2.30 -20.29 0.25
CA LYS A 634 -1.90 -19.79 -1.06
C LYS A 634 -2.75 -20.27 -2.24
N THR A 635 -3.46 -21.41 -2.17
CA THR A 635 -4.29 -21.87 -3.30
C THR A 635 -5.58 -21.06 -3.46
N VAL A 636 -5.98 -20.29 -2.44
CA VAL A 636 -7.13 -19.38 -2.50
C VAL A 636 -6.72 -17.90 -2.61
N LEU A 637 -5.49 -17.53 -2.22
CA LEU A 637 -4.96 -16.16 -2.35
C LEU A 637 -4.12 -15.90 -3.62
N THR A 638 -3.62 -16.94 -4.29
CA THR A 638 -2.99 -16.82 -5.62
C THR A 638 -4.07 -16.70 -6.70
N PRO A 639 -3.92 -15.89 -7.76
CA PRO A 639 -4.91 -15.81 -8.85
C PRO A 639 -5.25 -17.15 -9.52
N GLN A 640 -6.49 -17.35 -9.98
CA GLN A 640 -6.89 -18.55 -10.73
C GLN A 640 -6.21 -18.66 -12.09
N SER A 641 -5.89 -17.51 -12.71
CA SER A 641 -5.33 -17.41 -14.05
C SER A 641 -4.44 -16.18 -14.17
N THR A 642 -3.50 -16.21 -15.12
CA THR A 642 -2.53 -15.14 -15.35
C THR A 642 -3.08 -13.97 -16.18
N VAL A 643 -4.26 -14.10 -16.80
CA VAL A 643 -4.78 -13.12 -17.77
C VAL A 643 -5.02 -11.73 -17.15
N TYR A 644 -5.45 -11.67 -15.88
CA TYR A 644 -5.58 -10.41 -15.15
C TYR A 644 -4.20 -9.77 -14.85
N ASN A 645 -3.15 -10.57 -14.65
CA ASN A 645 -1.78 -10.06 -14.47
C ASN A 645 -1.19 -9.58 -15.80
N MET A 646 -1.48 -10.27 -16.91
CA MET A 646 -1.08 -9.87 -18.27
C MET A 646 -1.73 -8.54 -18.64
N LEU A 647 -3.06 -8.43 -18.50
CA LEU A 647 -3.77 -7.17 -18.72
C LEU A 647 -3.25 -6.03 -17.83
N ALA A 648 -2.85 -6.32 -16.59
CA ALA A 648 -2.23 -5.32 -15.73
C ALA A 648 -0.85 -4.85 -16.23
N GLN A 649 -0.07 -5.74 -16.87
CA GLN A 649 1.19 -5.39 -17.52
C GLN A 649 0.94 -4.54 -18.77
N ASP A 650 -0.07 -4.86 -19.59
CA ASP A 650 -0.46 -4.05 -20.75
C ASP A 650 -0.96 -2.66 -20.32
N CYS A 651 -1.74 -2.60 -19.23
CA CYS A 651 -2.17 -1.35 -18.60
C CYS A 651 -0.98 -0.50 -18.12
N VAL A 652 0.01 -1.06 -17.41
CA VAL A 652 1.25 -0.33 -17.07
C VAL A 652 2.02 0.08 -18.32
N GLY A 653 2.12 -0.82 -19.30
CA GLY A 653 2.69 -0.56 -20.62
C GLY A 653 2.03 0.60 -21.37
N ALA A 654 0.77 0.92 -21.07
CA ALA A 654 0.03 2.06 -21.63
C ALA A 654 -0.08 3.28 -20.69
N GLY A 655 0.34 3.19 -19.43
CA GLY A 655 0.12 4.25 -18.44
C GLY A 655 -1.34 4.33 -17.93
N VAL A 656 -2.05 3.20 -17.93
CA VAL A 656 -3.43 3.05 -17.48
C VAL A 656 -3.47 2.40 -16.09
N SER A 657 -4.07 3.08 -15.12
CA SER A 657 -4.27 2.58 -13.76
C SER A 657 -5.71 2.12 -13.52
N VAL A 658 -5.95 1.25 -12.53
CA VAL A 658 -7.29 0.69 -12.28
C VAL A 658 -7.64 0.76 -10.80
N ASP A 659 -8.68 1.52 -10.45
CA ASP A 659 -9.29 1.48 -9.12
C ASP A 659 -10.60 0.68 -9.16
N LEU A 660 -10.67 -0.38 -8.35
CA LEU A 660 -11.78 -1.34 -8.32
C LEU A 660 -12.71 -1.06 -7.13
N PHE A 661 -13.96 -0.72 -7.42
CA PHE A 661 -15.04 -0.54 -6.47
C PHE A 661 -15.93 -1.80 -6.52
N ALA A 662 -15.77 -2.67 -5.51
CA ALA A 662 -16.40 -3.98 -5.43
C ALA A 662 -17.63 -3.97 -4.49
N PHE A 663 -18.81 -4.31 -5.04
CA PHE A 663 -20.13 -4.24 -4.37
C PHE A 663 -20.67 -5.64 -4.06
N ASN A 664 -19.89 -6.44 -3.34
CA ASN A 664 -20.12 -7.88 -3.26
C ASN A 664 -21.26 -8.27 -2.31
N ASN A 665 -22.21 -9.08 -2.80
CA ASN A 665 -23.20 -9.78 -1.97
C ASN A 665 -22.89 -11.29 -1.79
N ALA A 666 -21.88 -11.78 -2.51
CA ALA A 666 -21.37 -13.15 -2.51
C ALA A 666 -19.84 -13.14 -2.69
N TYR A 667 -19.25 -14.32 -2.92
CA TYR A 667 -17.83 -14.47 -3.27
C TYR A 667 -17.54 -13.97 -4.69
N ILE A 668 -16.46 -13.21 -4.87
CA ILE A 668 -16.07 -12.57 -6.15
C ILE A 668 -14.62 -12.87 -6.59
N ASP A 669 -13.88 -13.66 -5.82
CA ASP A 669 -12.46 -13.98 -6.06
C ASP A 669 -11.55 -12.74 -6.23
N LEU A 670 -11.59 -11.87 -5.22
CA LEU A 670 -10.80 -10.64 -5.15
C LEU A 670 -9.28 -10.90 -5.18
N ALA A 671 -8.85 -12.12 -4.79
CA ALA A 671 -7.50 -12.63 -4.98
C ALA A 671 -7.04 -12.63 -6.45
N THR A 672 -7.97 -12.84 -7.40
CA THR A 672 -7.69 -12.77 -8.85
C THR A 672 -7.94 -11.36 -9.39
N ILE A 673 -9.16 -10.83 -9.25
CA ILE A 673 -9.53 -9.58 -9.94
C ILE A 673 -8.83 -8.33 -9.37
N GLY A 674 -8.45 -8.37 -8.08
CA GLY A 674 -7.74 -7.27 -7.41
C GLY A 674 -6.29 -7.10 -7.87
N GLN A 675 -5.69 -8.06 -8.60
CA GLN A 675 -4.31 -7.94 -9.08
C GLN A 675 -4.14 -6.79 -10.08
N VAL A 676 -5.18 -6.46 -10.86
CA VAL A 676 -5.12 -5.34 -11.82
C VAL A 676 -4.92 -4.02 -11.08
N ALA A 677 -5.65 -3.80 -9.97
CA ALA A 677 -5.43 -2.65 -9.11
C ALA A 677 -4.04 -2.67 -8.46
N ARG A 678 -3.62 -3.81 -7.90
CA ARG A 678 -2.29 -3.97 -7.27
C ARG A 678 -1.13 -3.63 -8.22
N LEU A 679 -1.11 -4.21 -9.41
CA LEU A 679 0.01 -4.11 -10.34
C LEU A 679 0.04 -2.77 -11.07
N THR A 680 -1.12 -2.15 -11.34
CA THR A 680 -1.19 -0.83 -12.00
C THR A 680 -1.05 0.37 -11.05
N GLY A 681 -0.72 0.13 -9.77
CA GLY A 681 -0.60 1.18 -8.75
C GLY A 681 -1.92 1.71 -8.19
N GLY A 682 -3.06 1.13 -8.60
CA GLY A 682 -4.41 1.49 -8.15
C GLY A 682 -4.80 0.92 -6.78
N GLU A 683 -6.09 0.99 -6.47
CA GLU A 683 -6.69 0.53 -5.19
C GLU A 683 -7.93 -0.33 -5.35
N VAL A 684 -8.25 -1.06 -4.28
CA VAL A 684 -9.54 -1.74 -4.10
C VAL A 684 -10.34 -1.05 -3.00
N TYR A 685 -11.62 -0.79 -3.27
CA TYR A 685 -12.66 -0.35 -2.33
C TYR A 685 -13.74 -1.44 -2.26
N LYS A 686 -14.19 -1.83 -1.06
CA LYS A 686 -15.11 -2.95 -0.85
C LYS A 686 -16.34 -2.52 -0.05
N TYR A 687 -17.52 -2.82 -0.59
CA TYR A 687 -18.83 -2.50 -0.02
C TYR A 687 -19.69 -3.77 0.00
N THR A 688 -19.56 -4.55 1.07
CA THR A 688 -20.26 -5.84 1.19
C THR A 688 -21.71 -5.62 1.62
N TYR A 689 -22.64 -6.22 0.89
CA TYR A 689 -24.10 -6.00 1.01
C TYR A 689 -24.54 -4.54 0.82
N PHE A 690 -23.89 -3.81 -0.11
CA PHE A 690 -24.21 -2.41 -0.43
C PHE A 690 -25.69 -2.17 -0.74
N GLN A 691 -26.25 -1.11 -0.16
CA GLN A 691 -27.58 -0.55 -0.49
C GLN A 691 -27.44 0.97 -0.62
N ALA A 692 -28.00 1.57 -1.67
CA ALA A 692 -27.74 2.98 -2.02
C ALA A 692 -28.31 4.01 -1.02
N ASP A 693 -29.31 3.64 -0.24
CA ASP A 693 -29.90 4.43 0.85
C ASP A 693 -29.09 4.37 2.16
N ILE A 694 -28.35 3.27 2.38
CA ILE A 694 -27.54 3.01 3.59
C ILE A 694 -26.07 3.43 3.38
N ASP A 695 -25.39 2.84 2.40
CA ASP A 695 -23.95 3.02 2.13
C ASP A 695 -23.69 4.07 1.03
N GLY A 696 -24.72 4.65 0.40
CA GLY A 696 -24.57 5.52 -0.77
C GLY A 696 -23.76 6.80 -0.52
N ALA A 697 -24.02 7.51 0.59
CA ALA A 697 -23.26 8.70 0.96
C ALA A 697 -21.77 8.39 1.21
N ARG A 698 -21.48 7.22 1.78
CA ARG A 698 -20.12 6.73 2.02
C ARG A 698 -19.38 6.48 0.69
N LEU A 699 -20.02 5.80 -0.27
CA LEU A 699 -19.48 5.57 -1.60
C LEU A 699 -19.16 6.88 -2.33
N VAL A 700 -20.11 7.83 -2.34
CA VAL A 700 -19.96 9.10 -3.06
C VAL A 700 -18.80 9.92 -2.46
N ASN A 701 -18.69 9.95 -1.12
CA ASN A 701 -17.58 10.61 -0.43
C ASN A 701 -16.24 9.93 -0.70
N ASP A 702 -16.17 8.59 -0.72
CA ASP A 702 -14.94 7.86 -1.06
C ASP A 702 -14.51 8.08 -2.51
N LEU A 703 -15.46 8.16 -3.44
CA LEU A 703 -15.17 8.43 -4.85
C LEU A 703 -14.71 9.89 -5.09
N MET A 704 -15.34 10.87 -4.42
CA MET A 704 -14.87 12.27 -4.44
C MET A 704 -13.47 12.40 -3.83
N LYS A 705 -13.19 11.78 -2.68
CA LYS A 705 -11.85 11.76 -2.06
C LYS A 705 -10.79 11.10 -2.96
N ASN A 706 -11.16 10.02 -3.67
CA ASN A 706 -10.26 9.33 -4.59
C ASN A 706 -9.92 10.18 -5.83
N ILE A 707 -10.90 10.90 -6.38
CA ILE A 707 -10.71 11.71 -7.58
C ILE A 707 -9.99 13.04 -7.27
N SER A 708 -10.26 13.67 -6.13
CA SER A 708 -9.73 15.00 -5.78
C SER A 708 -8.30 15.01 -5.22
N ARG A 709 -7.63 13.87 -5.15
CA ARG A 709 -6.30 13.77 -4.53
C ARG A 709 -5.16 14.07 -5.52
N PRO A 710 -4.04 14.67 -5.06
CA PRO A 710 -2.82 14.76 -5.85
C PRO A 710 -2.40 13.38 -6.39
N ILE A 711 -2.28 13.28 -7.71
CA ILE A 711 -2.05 12.04 -8.43
C ILE A 711 -1.12 12.27 -9.62
N ALA A 712 -0.26 11.29 -9.87
CA ALA A 712 0.70 11.22 -10.97
C ALA A 712 0.41 9.99 -11.83
N PHE A 713 0.61 10.11 -13.14
CA PHE A 713 0.36 9.05 -14.12
C PHE A 713 1.65 8.63 -14.84
N ASP A 714 1.67 7.43 -15.41
CA ASP A 714 2.79 6.89 -16.21
C ASP A 714 4.15 7.05 -15.50
N ALA A 715 4.18 6.67 -14.23
CA ALA A 715 5.26 6.99 -13.32
C ALA A 715 6.31 5.87 -13.26
N VAL A 716 7.58 6.25 -13.24
CA VAL A 716 8.71 5.33 -13.05
C VAL A 716 9.56 5.82 -11.90
N MET A 717 9.61 5.03 -10.82
CA MET A 717 10.34 5.34 -9.61
C MET A 717 11.64 4.54 -9.52
N ARG A 718 12.75 5.23 -9.23
CA ARG A 718 14.07 4.60 -9.05
C ARG A 718 14.76 5.16 -7.82
N VAL A 719 15.09 4.27 -6.88
CA VAL A 719 15.95 4.60 -5.73
C VAL A 719 17.41 4.43 -6.12
N ARG A 720 18.24 5.41 -5.77
CA ARG A 720 19.70 5.39 -5.87
C ARG A 720 20.32 5.55 -4.50
N THR A 721 21.49 4.97 -4.32
CA THR A 721 22.24 4.97 -3.06
C THR A 721 23.70 5.35 -3.29
N SER A 722 24.41 5.74 -2.23
CA SER A 722 25.88 5.85 -2.23
C SER A 722 26.55 4.47 -2.30
N THR A 723 27.83 4.46 -2.72
CA THR A 723 28.70 3.27 -2.68
C THR A 723 28.60 2.51 -1.35
N GLY A 724 28.62 1.17 -1.42
CA GLY A 724 28.59 0.27 -0.26
C GLY A 724 27.20 -0.26 0.09
N VAL A 725 26.11 0.35 -0.38
CA VAL A 725 24.74 -0.14 -0.21
C VAL A 725 23.92 -0.03 -1.50
N ARG A 726 22.94 -0.93 -1.69
CA ARG A 726 21.96 -0.86 -2.78
C ARG A 726 20.54 -1.26 -2.36
N PRO A 727 19.49 -0.71 -2.99
CA PRO A 727 18.17 -1.33 -2.98
C PRO A 727 18.23 -2.75 -3.54
N THR A 728 17.47 -3.69 -2.95
CA THR A 728 17.39 -5.08 -3.45
C THR A 728 15.98 -5.63 -3.56
N ASP A 729 15.08 -5.26 -2.65
CA ASP A 729 13.73 -5.81 -2.58
C ASP A 729 12.73 -4.66 -2.42
N PHE A 730 11.55 -4.81 -3.03
CA PHE A 730 10.55 -3.75 -3.16
C PHE A 730 9.17 -4.33 -2.85
N TYR A 731 8.35 -3.62 -2.06
CA TYR A 731 7.02 -4.08 -1.64
C TYR A 731 5.97 -2.95 -1.73
N GLY A 732 4.92 -3.15 -2.52
CA GLY A 732 3.86 -2.14 -2.69
C GLY A 732 2.88 -2.48 -3.82
N HIS A 733 2.18 -1.47 -4.32
CA HIS A 733 1.35 -1.54 -5.53
C HIS A 733 2.11 -0.91 -6.72
N PHE A 734 2.68 -1.75 -7.58
CA PHE A 734 3.44 -1.39 -8.79
C PHE A 734 3.71 -2.65 -9.62
N PHE A 735 4.27 -2.46 -10.81
CA PHE A 735 4.91 -3.49 -11.63
C PHE A 735 6.43 -3.26 -11.70
N MET A 736 7.20 -4.29 -12.06
CA MET A 736 8.65 -4.22 -12.27
C MET A 736 9.04 -5.17 -13.41
N SER A 737 9.41 -4.64 -14.58
CA SER A 737 10.03 -5.43 -15.67
C SER A 737 11.46 -5.88 -15.34
N ASN A 738 12.10 -5.22 -14.37
CA ASN A 738 13.51 -5.34 -14.04
C ASN A 738 13.74 -5.08 -12.54
N THR A 739 14.94 -5.33 -12.02
CA THR A 739 15.24 -5.27 -10.57
C THR A 739 15.57 -3.88 -10.00
N LYS A 740 15.28 -2.78 -10.72
CA LYS A 740 15.77 -1.43 -10.37
C LYS A 740 14.74 -0.31 -10.48
N ASP A 741 13.83 -0.41 -11.43
CA ASP A 741 12.83 0.61 -11.74
C ASP A 741 11.43 0.06 -11.44
N MET A 742 10.67 0.78 -10.60
CA MET A 742 9.27 0.48 -10.29
C MET A 742 8.37 1.24 -11.27
N GLU A 743 7.57 0.52 -12.03
CA GLU A 743 6.65 1.05 -13.04
C GLU A 743 5.24 1.13 -12.44
N ILE A 744 4.64 2.32 -12.43
CA ILE A 744 3.43 2.62 -11.68
C ILE A 744 2.49 3.47 -12.53
N ALA A 745 1.42 2.88 -13.05
CA ALA A 745 0.54 3.57 -14.00
C ALA A 745 -0.19 4.78 -13.38
N SER A 746 -0.55 4.71 -12.08
CA SER A 746 -0.78 5.91 -11.28
C SER A 746 -0.31 5.75 -9.84
N ILE A 747 0.15 6.84 -9.23
CA ILE A 747 0.48 6.94 -7.80
C ILE A 747 -0.06 8.26 -7.24
N ASP A 748 -0.60 8.21 -6.03
CA ASP A 748 -1.24 9.35 -5.36
C ASP A 748 -0.70 9.55 -3.95
N CYS A 749 -1.18 10.61 -3.28
CA CYS A 749 -0.69 11.04 -1.99
C CYS A 749 -0.89 10.06 -0.83
N ASP A 750 -1.78 9.07 -0.96
CA ASP A 750 -2.18 8.18 0.12
C ASP A 750 -1.48 6.81 0.06
N LYS A 751 -0.52 6.64 -0.88
CA LYS A 751 0.18 5.39 -1.18
C LYS A 751 1.65 5.45 -0.78
N SER A 752 2.18 4.30 -0.34
CA SER A 752 3.63 4.13 -0.15
C SER A 752 4.17 2.82 -0.70
N VAL A 753 5.44 2.83 -1.09
CA VAL A 753 6.24 1.61 -1.29
C VAL A 753 7.22 1.42 -0.14
N SER A 754 7.56 0.17 0.16
CA SER A 754 8.71 -0.17 0.99
C SER A 754 9.86 -0.67 0.13
N VAL A 755 11.08 -0.31 0.50
CA VAL A 755 12.31 -0.70 -0.22
C VAL A 755 13.35 -1.19 0.78
N GLU A 756 13.79 -2.44 0.67
CA GLU A 756 14.91 -2.97 1.44
C GLU A 756 16.23 -2.57 0.79
N ILE A 757 17.17 -2.10 1.63
CA ILE A 757 18.53 -1.75 1.23
C ILE A 757 19.51 -2.69 1.93
N LYS A 758 20.42 -3.28 1.16
CA LYS A 758 21.45 -4.20 1.66
C LYS A 758 22.84 -3.64 1.38
N HIS A 759 23.80 -4.07 2.20
CA HIS A 759 25.22 -3.82 1.94
C HIS A 759 25.71 -4.59 0.72
N ASP A 760 26.43 -3.90 -0.16
CA ASP A 760 27.23 -4.45 -1.26
C ASP A 760 28.73 -4.48 -0.91
N ASP A 761 29.19 -3.54 -0.08
CA ASP A 761 30.58 -3.41 0.38
C ASP A 761 30.60 -2.73 1.77
N LYS A 762 31.77 -2.59 2.38
CA LYS A 762 31.96 -1.80 3.61
C LYS A 762 31.74 -0.30 3.33
N LEU A 763 31.03 0.38 4.23
CA LEU A 763 30.91 1.84 4.19
C LEU A 763 32.25 2.52 4.54
N THR A 764 32.77 3.31 3.60
CA THR A 764 34.01 4.08 3.74
C THR A 764 33.75 5.56 4.03
N ASP A 765 32.64 6.11 3.52
CA ASP A 765 32.17 7.46 3.81
C ASP A 765 31.44 7.53 5.17
N GLU A 766 31.46 8.72 5.80
CA GLU A 766 30.67 9.02 7.00
C GLU A 766 29.17 9.19 6.72
N LEU A 767 28.80 9.40 5.45
CA LEU A 767 27.43 9.68 5.00
C LEU A 767 26.94 8.58 4.05
N VAL A 768 25.74 8.08 4.29
CA VAL A 768 25.01 7.20 3.38
C VAL A 768 23.94 8.01 2.68
N LEU A 769 24.05 8.15 1.37
CA LEU A 769 23.14 8.96 0.57
C LEU A 769 22.04 8.10 -0.05
N VAL A 770 20.81 8.60 -0.01
CA VAL A 770 19.65 8.07 -0.74
C VAL A 770 19.10 9.16 -1.65
N GLN A 771 18.80 8.82 -2.89
CA GLN A 771 18.05 9.66 -3.82
C GLN A 771 16.93 8.85 -4.45
N VAL A 772 15.69 9.14 -4.06
CA VAL A 772 14.49 8.68 -4.77
C VAL A 772 14.25 9.65 -5.93
N ALA A 773 14.08 9.13 -7.14
CA ALA A 773 13.64 9.92 -8.28
C ALA A 773 12.39 9.27 -8.90
N LEU A 774 11.37 10.07 -9.12
CA LEU A 774 10.08 9.67 -9.69
C LEU A 774 9.82 10.50 -10.94
N LEU A 775 10.02 9.89 -12.11
CA LEU A 775 9.61 10.46 -13.39
C LEU A 775 8.10 10.20 -13.58
N TYR A 776 7.31 11.21 -13.95
CA TYR A 776 5.86 11.05 -14.10
C TYR A 776 5.22 12.07 -15.05
N THR A 777 3.96 11.84 -15.40
CA THR A 777 3.07 12.77 -16.12
C THR A 777 2.03 13.33 -15.15
N SER A 778 1.93 14.66 -15.05
CA SER A 778 0.96 15.33 -14.19
C SER A 778 -0.45 15.38 -14.80
N CYS A 779 -1.45 15.78 -14.01
CA CYS A 779 -2.83 15.93 -14.47
C CYS A 779 -3.05 17.03 -15.54
N SER A 780 -2.11 17.96 -15.74
CA SER A 780 -2.11 18.88 -16.89
C SER A 780 -1.39 18.34 -18.14
N GLY A 781 -0.83 17.14 -18.09
CA GLY A 781 -0.04 16.56 -19.20
C GLY A 781 1.42 17.02 -19.24
N GLN A 782 1.98 17.52 -18.14
CA GLN A 782 3.40 17.86 -18.08
C GLN A 782 4.23 16.65 -17.64
N ARG A 783 5.33 16.36 -18.35
CA ARG A 783 6.34 15.39 -17.89
C ARG A 783 7.24 16.07 -16.85
N ARG A 784 7.19 15.60 -15.61
CA ARG A 784 7.98 16.14 -14.48
C ARG A 784 8.79 15.02 -13.81
N LEU A 785 9.82 15.40 -13.07
CA LEU A 785 10.65 14.47 -12.31
C LEU A 785 10.82 14.97 -10.88
N ARG A 786 10.15 14.33 -9.92
CA ARG A 786 10.28 14.62 -8.49
C ARG A 786 11.51 13.94 -7.92
N VAL A 787 12.29 14.65 -7.11
CA VAL A 787 13.47 14.13 -6.41
C VAL A 787 13.29 14.27 -4.90
N HIS A 788 13.62 13.21 -4.15
CA HIS A 788 13.79 13.26 -2.70
C HIS A 788 15.19 12.76 -2.35
N ASN A 789 16.00 13.62 -1.74
CA ASN A 789 17.35 13.32 -1.28
C ASN A 789 17.34 13.17 0.26
N LEU A 790 17.95 12.11 0.77
CA LEU A 790 18.04 11.83 2.21
C LEU A 790 19.47 11.42 2.57
N THR A 791 20.08 12.14 3.51
CA THR A 791 21.44 11.92 4.00
C THR A 791 21.37 11.24 5.37
N LEU A 792 21.83 10.00 5.44
CA LEU A 792 21.95 9.22 6.67
C LEU A 792 23.42 9.20 7.13
N LYS A 793 23.68 8.90 8.40
CA LYS A 793 25.05 8.78 8.93
C LYS A 793 25.51 7.33 8.94
N MET A 794 26.81 7.09 8.88
CA MET A 794 27.43 5.80 9.15
C MET A 794 27.75 5.66 10.65
N CYS A 795 27.57 4.47 11.23
CA CYS A 795 27.94 4.17 12.61
C CYS A 795 28.71 2.84 12.75
N THR A 796 29.64 2.79 13.71
CA THR A 796 30.41 1.58 14.06
C THR A 796 29.90 0.86 15.31
N SER A 797 28.92 1.43 16.01
CA SER A 797 28.38 0.98 17.29
C SER A 797 26.91 0.59 17.18
N LEU A 798 26.53 -0.56 17.76
CA LEU A 798 25.13 -1.00 17.85
C LEU A 798 24.27 -0.02 18.66
N LEU A 799 24.83 0.62 19.69
CA LEU A 799 24.10 1.56 20.54
C LEU A 799 23.60 2.77 19.74
N ASP A 800 24.41 3.25 18.79
CA ASP A 800 24.09 4.44 17.99
C ASP A 800 23.18 4.12 16.80
N LEU A 801 23.15 2.86 16.35
CA LEU A 801 22.04 2.33 15.54
C LEU A 801 20.72 2.34 16.36
N PHE A 802 20.71 1.74 17.55
CA PHE A 802 19.46 1.55 18.31
C PHE A 802 18.86 2.86 18.85
N ARG A 803 19.68 3.91 19.02
CA ARG A 803 19.25 5.28 19.32
C ARG A 803 18.52 5.97 18.15
N CYS A 804 18.81 5.57 16.92
CA CYS A 804 18.33 6.23 15.70
C CYS A 804 17.44 5.30 14.85
N CYS A 805 16.73 4.37 15.50
CA CYS A 805 15.75 3.49 14.89
C CYS A 805 14.34 4.11 14.85
N ASP A 806 13.62 3.92 13.75
CA ASP A 806 12.20 4.30 13.58
C ASP A 806 11.34 3.02 13.63
N LEU A 807 10.53 2.89 14.68
CA LEU A 807 9.69 1.71 14.93
C LEU A 807 8.54 1.60 13.94
N ASP A 808 7.83 2.69 13.65
CA ASP A 808 6.66 2.69 12.78
C ASP A 808 7.05 2.22 11.36
N THR A 809 8.15 2.76 10.84
CA THR A 809 8.75 2.39 9.54
C THR A 809 9.14 0.90 9.53
N THR A 810 9.69 0.41 10.64
CA THR A 810 10.09 -1.01 10.78
C THR A 810 8.88 -1.94 10.80
N LEU A 811 7.79 -1.53 11.46
CA LEU A 811 6.53 -2.26 11.51
C LEU A 811 5.88 -2.38 10.14
N LEU A 812 5.76 -1.28 9.38
CA LEU A 812 5.14 -1.33 8.05
C LEU A 812 6.01 -2.12 7.05
N TYR A 813 7.34 -2.07 7.15
CA TYR A 813 8.21 -2.97 6.40
C TYR A 813 7.98 -4.46 6.78
N PHE A 814 7.88 -4.80 8.08
CA PHE A 814 7.56 -6.18 8.50
C PHE A 814 6.19 -6.63 7.97
N ALA A 815 5.20 -5.74 7.93
CA ALA A 815 3.90 -6.01 7.34
C ALA A 815 4.02 -6.29 5.83
N LYS A 816 4.55 -5.35 5.03
CA LYS A 816 4.61 -5.49 3.56
C LYS A 816 5.52 -6.66 3.12
N GLN A 817 6.65 -6.90 3.79
CA GLN A 817 7.49 -8.07 3.53
C GLN A 817 6.79 -9.37 3.96
N GLY A 818 6.13 -9.38 5.13
CA GLY A 818 5.43 -10.55 5.66
C GLY A 818 4.31 -11.03 4.74
N LEU A 819 3.45 -10.11 4.29
CA LEU A 819 2.36 -10.41 3.36
C LEU A 819 2.84 -10.83 1.97
N THR A 820 3.98 -10.30 1.52
CA THR A 820 4.62 -10.78 0.29
C THR A 820 5.07 -12.24 0.46
N LYS A 821 5.75 -12.57 1.57
CA LYS A 821 6.21 -13.94 1.88
C LYS A 821 5.06 -14.92 2.14
N LEU A 822 3.89 -14.46 2.59
CA LEU A 822 2.67 -15.24 2.84
C LEU A 822 2.13 -15.93 1.57
N MET A 823 2.43 -15.41 0.38
CA MET A 823 1.99 -16.02 -0.88
C MET A 823 2.74 -17.33 -1.19
N ASP A 824 4.01 -17.42 -0.79
CA ASP A 824 4.88 -18.56 -1.11
C ASP A 824 4.99 -19.58 0.04
N ASN A 825 4.95 -19.09 1.29
CA ASN A 825 5.33 -19.81 2.51
C ASN A 825 4.12 -20.16 3.41
N ASN A 826 4.30 -21.10 4.34
CA ASN A 826 3.32 -21.40 5.38
C ASN A 826 3.04 -20.14 6.26
N PRO A 827 1.77 -19.75 6.48
CA PRO A 827 1.40 -18.62 7.33
C PRO A 827 2.05 -18.63 8.72
N LYS A 828 2.12 -19.79 9.38
CA LYS A 828 2.80 -19.95 10.66
C LYS A 828 4.29 -19.63 10.56
N ALA A 829 4.99 -20.16 9.54
CA ALA A 829 6.42 -19.90 9.36
C ALA A 829 6.72 -18.41 9.13
N VAL A 830 5.81 -17.68 8.46
CA VAL A 830 5.90 -16.22 8.30
C VAL A 830 5.72 -15.51 9.64
N LYS A 831 4.71 -15.89 10.45
CA LYS A 831 4.50 -15.35 11.81
C LYS A 831 5.70 -15.60 12.72
N ASP A 832 6.14 -16.86 12.80
CA ASP A 832 7.28 -17.29 13.62
C ASP A 832 8.56 -16.52 13.22
N ALA A 833 8.78 -16.26 11.92
CA ALA A 833 9.93 -15.47 11.45
C ALA A 833 9.85 -13.98 11.85
N ILE A 834 8.66 -13.37 11.86
CA ILE A 834 8.47 -11.98 12.33
C ILE A 834 8.74 -11.89 13.84
N VAL A 835 8.19 -12.82 14.63
CA VAL A 835 8.45 -12.92 16.08
C VAL A 835 9.96 -13.11 16.31
N HIS A 836 10.57 -14.10 15.67
CA HIS A 836 11.98 -14.42 15.87
C HIS A 836 12.89 -13.22 15.55
N ARG A 837 12.63 -12.47 14.48
CA ARG A 837 13.41 -11.27 14.14
C ARG A 837 13.25 -10.15 15.19
N ALA A 838 12.05 -9.94 15.73
CA ALA A 838 11.83 -8.98 16.81
C ALA A 838 12.52 -9.40 18.12
N VAL A 839 12.51 -10.68 18.45
CA VAL A 839 13.23 -11.24 19.62
C VAL A 839 14.75 -11.13 19.43
N GLN A 840 15.29 -11.42 18.23
CA GLN A 840 16.71 -11.26 17.90
C GLN A 840 17.18 -9.81 18.10
N LEU A 841 16.42 -8.85 17.58
CA LEU A 841 16.68 -7.41 17.68
C LEU A 841 16.80 -6.98 19.15
N LEU A 842 15.83 -7.37 19.98
CA LEU A 842 15.80 -7.02 21.40
C LEU A 842 16.87 -7.77 22.22
N ALA A 843 17.16 -9.03 21.88
CA ALA A 843 18.26 -9.79 22.48
C ALA A 843 19.63 -9.17 22.14
N CYS A 844 19.83 -8.69 20.92
CA CYS A 844 21.05 -7.98 20.52
C CYS A 844 21.26 -6.70 21.35
N TYR A 845 20.24 -5.86 21.48
CA TYR A 845 20.30 -4.69 22.36
C TYR A 845 20.59 -5.08 23.82
N ARG A 846 19.91 -6.12 24.34
CA ARG A 846 20.09 -6.63 25.71
C ARG A 846 21.51 -7.15 25.96
N LYS A 847 22.18 -7.72 24.94
CA LYS A 847 23.53 -8.28 25.01
C LYS A 847 24.65 -7.25 24.86
N HIS A 848 24.46 -6.25 24.00
CA HIS A 848 25.53 -5.37 23.54
C HIS A 848 25.38 -3.89 23.92
N CYS A 849 24.20 -3.45 24.38
CA CYS A 849 23.90 -2.03 24.62
C CYS A 849 23.35 -1.75 26.02
N ALA A 850 22.59 -2.69 26.61
CA ALA A 850 22.00 -2.53 27.93
C ALA A 850 23.03 -2.68 29.07
N SER A 851 22.94 -1.85 30.11
CA SER A 851 23.78 -1.96 31.30
C SER A 851 23.55 -3.28 32.07
N PRO A 852 24.59 -3.85 32.71
CA PRO A 852 24.46 -5.06 33.53
C PRO A 852 23.37 -4.92 34.60
N THR A 853 22.33 -5.73 34.48
CA THR A 853 21.08 -5.70 35.25
C THR A 853 20.51 -7.12 35.33
N SER A 854 19.64 -7.41 36.29
CA SER A 854 19.25 -8.80 36.58
C SER A 854 18.63 -9.51 35.37
N SER A 855 18.88 -10.81 35.22
CA SER A 855 18.36 -11.64 34.12
C SER A 855 16.85 -11.87 34.18
N GLY A 856 16.16 -11.38 35.22
CA GLY A 856 14.71 -11.28 35.32
C GLY A 856 14.13 -9.94 34.84
N GLN A 857 14.97 -8.96 34.48
CA GLN A 857 14.54 -7.67 33.93
C GLN A 857 14.65 -7.68 32.39
N LEU A 858 13.51 -7.43 31.74
CA LEU A 858 13.42 -7.09 30.33
C LEU A 858 13.84 -5.63 30.15
N ILE A 859 14.91 -5.39 29.39
CA ILE A 859 15.38 -4.03 29.06
C ILE A 859 15.21 -3.85 27.55
N LEU A 860 14.52 -2.79 27.14
CA LEU A 860 14.19 -2.46 25.76
C LEU A 860 14.91 -1.17 25.34
N PRO A 861 15.28 -0.99 24.06
CA PRO A 861 15.73 0.30 23.55
C PRO A 861 14.55 1.27 23.42
N GLU A 862 14.75 2.52 23.83
CA GLU A 862 13.70 3.54 23.91
C GLU A 862 12.87 3.68 22.63
N GLY A 863 13.54 3.87 21.47
CA GLY A 863 12.89 4.01 20.16
C GLY A 863 12.18 2.75 19.64
N MET A 864 12.28 1.62 20.34
CA MET A 864 11.62 0.35 20.00
C MET A 864 10.89 -0.25 21.23
N LYS A 865 10.61 0.53 22.28
CA LYS A 865 9.98 0.02 23.51
C LYS A 865 8.56 -0.54 23.31
N LEU A 866 7.88 -0.10 22.24
CA LEU A 866 6.57 -0.61 21.80
C LEU A 866 6.66 -1.74 20.76
N LEU A 867 7.86 -2.17 20.33
CA LEU A 867 8.02 -3.23 19.32
C LEU A 867 7.28 -4.54 19.68
N PRO A 868 7.34 -5.06 20.93
CA PRO A 868 6.59 -6.26 21.29
C PRO A 868 5.06 -6.09 21.19
N LEU A 869 4.54 -4.88 21.49
CA LEU A 869 3.12 -4.58 21.36
C LEU A 869 2.71 -4.60 19.88
N TYR A 870 3.35 -3.77 19.06
CA TYR A 870 2.99 -3.65 17.64
C TYR A 870 3.22 -4.93 16.84
N VAL A 871 4.21 -5.76 17.18
CA VAL A 871 4.37 -7.10 16.59
C VAL A 871 3.20 -8.01 16.99
N ASN A 872 2.71 -7.98 18.23
CA ASN A 872 1.51 -8.73 18.60
C ASN A 872 0.27 -8.25 17.81
N CYS A 873 0.09 -6.93 17.69
CA CYS A 873 -0.99 -6.33 16.90
C CYS A 873 -0.93 -6.76 15.42
N LEU A 874 0.26 -6.75 14.81
CA LEU A 874 0.48 -7.16 13.42
C LEU A 874 0.10 -8.64 13.19
N LEU A 875 0.41 -9.51 14.15
CA LEU A 875 0.16 -10.95 14.05
C LEU A 875 -1.33 -11.33 14.24
N LYS A 876 -2.11 -10.47 14.91
CA LYS A 876 -3.57 -10.57 15.11
C LYS A 876 -4.39 -9.99 13.97
N ASN A 877 -3.85 -9.01 13.25
CA ASN A 877 -4.53 -8.30 12.18
C ASN A 877 -4.99 -9.23 11.05
N ASP A 878 -6.14 -8.94 10.44
CA ASP A 878 -6.78 -9.73 9.36
C ASP A 878 -5.95 -9.94 8.08
N ALA A 879 -4.80 -9.26 7.94
CA ALA A 879 -3.80 -9.59 6.92
C ALA A 879 -2.95 -10.85 7.27
N PHE A 880 -2.85 -11.19 8.56
CA PHE A 880 -2.06 -12.31 9.10
C PHE A 880 -2.89 -13.35 9.88
N SER A 881 -3.93 -13.00 10.63
CA SER A 881 -4.82 -13.95 11.34
C SER A 881 -5.61 -14.81 10.34
N GLY A 882 -5.47 -16.14 10.41
CA GLY A 882 -6.13 -17.06 9.49
C GLY A 882 -7.17 -17.90 10.22
N GLY A 883 -8.26 -18.27 9.55
CA GLY A 883 -9.31 -19.11 10.09
C GLY A 883 -10.56 -19.13 9.21
N SER A 884 -11.56 -19.92 9.62
CA SER A 884 -12.85 -20.07 8.93
C SER A 884 -13.73 -18.82 8.92
N ASP A 885 -13.46 -17.90 9.84
CA ASP A 885 -14.40 -16.85 10.24
C ASP A 885 -14.32 -15.61 9.35
N ILE A 886 -13.18 -15.42 8.67
CA ILE A 886 -12.93 -14.40 7.65
C ILE A 886 -13.16 -14.98 6.24
N SER A 887 -13.72 -14.20 5.32
CA SER A 887 -13.86 -14.63 3.92
C SER A 887 -12.54 -14.47 3.15
N ILE A 888 -12.36 -15.25 2.08
CA ILE A 888 -11.19 -15.13 1.20
C ILE A 888 -11.12 -13.75 0.52
N ASP A 889 -12.28 -13.11 0.25
CA ASP A 889 -12.33 -11.76 -0.31
C ASP A 889 -11.99 -10.68 0.74
N ASP A 890 -12.36 -10.85 2.00
CA ASP A 890 -11.94 -9.96 3.09
C ASP A 890 -10.43 -10.07 3.35
N ARG A 891 -9.91 -11.30 3.44
CA ARG A 891 -8.47 -11.58 3.54
C ARG A 891 -7.68 -10.91 2.41
N SER A 892 -8.16 -11.05 1.17
CA SER A 892 -7.54 -10.42 0.00
C SER A 892 -7.61 -8.89 0.05
N TYR A 893 -8.77 -8.33 0.41
CA TYR A 893 -8.97 -6.88 0.55
C TYR A 893 -8.02 -6.26 1.57
N VAL A 894 -7.89 -6.86 2.76
CA VAL A 894 -7.01 -6.36 3.81
C VAL A 894 -5.52 -6.47 3.40
N ILE A 895 -5.12 -7.53 2.70
CA ILE A 895 -3.77 -7.66 2.14
C ILE A 895 -3.48 -6.51 1.16
N TYR A 896 -4.37 -6.20 0.21
CA TYR A 896 -4.17 -5.06 -0.70
C TYR A 896 -4.14 -3.71 0.05
N TYR A 897 -4.95 -3.55 1.10
CA TYR A 897 -4.95 -2.33 1.92
C TYR A 897 -3.60 -2.12 2.65
N VAL A 898 -3.03 -3.17 3.24
CA VAL A 898 -1.72 -3.13 3.92
C VAL A 898 -0.56 -2.97 2.93
N MET A 899 -0.64 -3.57 1.73
CA MET A 899 0.39 -3.39 0.70
C MET A 899 0.41 -1.97 0.13
N SER A 900 -0.74 -1.28 0.04
CA SER A 900 -0.85 0.08 -0.52
C SER A 900 -0.63 1.22 0.48
N MET A 901 -1.06 1.08 1.75
CA MET A 901 -1.09 2.17 2.74
C MET A 901 0.22 2.93 2.95
N ASP A 902 0.10 4.18 3.36
CA ASP A 902 1.15 5.05 3.88
C ASP A 902 1.41 4.83 5.39
N LEU A 903 2.47 5.46 5.91
CA LEU A 903 2.94 5.20 7.27
C LEU A 903 2.00 5.74 8.37
N PRO A 904 1.48 6.99 8.30
CA PRO A 904 0.45 7.48 9.21
C PRO A 904 -0.80 6.60 9.31
N THR A 905 -1.31 6.08 8.18
CA THR A 905 -2.44 5.12 8.20
C THR A 905 -2.06 3.84 8.94
N SER A 906 -0.84 3.32 8.72
CA SER A 906 -0.45 2.00 9.25
C SER A 906 -0.48 1.91 10.78
N VAL A 907 -0.05 2.95 11.50
CA VAL A 907 -0.04 2.95 12.97
C VAL A 907 -1.46 2.86 13.52
N GLN A 908 -2.39 3.64 12.96
CA GLN A 908 -3.80 3.64 13.37
C GLN A 908 -4.57 2.39 12.90
N PHE A 909 -4.07 1.70 11.87
CA PHE A 909 -4.65 0.46 11.37
C PHE A 909 -4.25 -0.76 12.23
N PHE A 910 -2.98 -0.84 12.65
CA PHE A 910 -2.50 -1.93 13.52
C PHE A 910 -2.81 -1.68 15.00
N TYR A 911 -2.79 -0.43 15.46
CA TYR A 911 -3.25 -0.04 16.79
C TYR A 911 -4.40 0.98 16.65
N PRO A 912 -5.67 0.53 16.71
CA PRO A 912 -6.85 1.40 16.59
C PRO A 912 -6.88 2.55 17.60
N ARG A 913 -7.72 3.55 17.37
CA ARG A 913 -8.06 4.55 18.40
C ARG A 913 -9.34 4.16 19.12
N LEU A 914 -9.27 3.90 20.42
CA LEU A 914 -10.42 3.82 21.32
C LEU A 914 -10.61 5.19 22.00
N ILE A 915 -11.76 5.84 21.79
CA ILE A 915 -12.01 7.24 22.16
C ILE A 915 -13.25 7.31 23.06
N PRO A 916 -13.16 7.79 24.31
CA PRO A 916 -14.31 7.91 25.20
C PRO A 916 -15.26 9.03 24.74
N LEU A 917 -16.56 8.78 24.86
CA LEU A 917 -17.64 9.70 24.47
C LEU A 917 -18.56 10.15 25.61
N HIS A 918 -18.56 9.47 26.75
CA HIS A 918 -19.50 9.72 27.85
C HIS A 918 -19.23 11.08 28.52
N ASP A 919 -17.97 11.39 28.83
CA ASP A 919 -17.59 12.61 29.55
C ASP A 919 -17.09 13.74 28.61
N VAL A 920 -17.69 13.88 27.42
CA VAL A 920 -17.22 14.89 26.44
C VAL A 920 -17.60 16.31 26.86
N ASN A 921 -16.60 17.19 26.98
CA ASN A 921 -16.85 18.63 27.03
C ASN A 921 -17.54 19.08 25.72
N VAL A 922 -18.77 19.57 25.83
CA VAL A 922 -19.62 20.01 24.71
C VAL A 922 -19.16 21.31 24.05
N GLU A 923 -18.45 22.17 24.77
CA GLU A 923 -17.90 23.44 24.28
C GLU A 923 -16.54 23.27 23.56
N SER A 924 -15.97 22.06 23.60
CA SER A 924 -14.71 21.76 22.93
C SER A 924 -14.94 21.32 21.48
N ASP A 925 -14.08 21.75 20.57
CA ASP A 925 -14.10 21.35 19.15
C ASP A 925 -13.07 20.23 18.83
N ALA A 926 -12.19 19.89 19.77
CA ALA A 926 -11.18 18.85 19.61
C ALA A 926 -11.79 17.43 19.70
N ILE A 927 -11.15 16.44 19.05
CA ILE A 927 -11.45 15.02 19.31
C ILE A 927 -10.87 14.65 20.69
N PRO A 928 -11.59 13.92 21.56
CA PRO A 928 -11.06 13.47 22.85
C PRO A 928 -9.80 12.60 22.71
N SER A 929 -8.93 12.64 23.71
CA SER A 929 -7.73 11.78 23.74
C SER A 929 -8.12 10.30 23.74
N ALA A 930 -7.43 9.51 22.92
CA ALA A 930 -7.61 8.07 22.89
C ALA A 930 -7.09 7.41 24.18
N ILE A 931 -7.65 6.25 24.51
CA ILE A 931 -7.23 5.36 25.60
C ILE A 931 -6.68 4.05 25.03
N ARG A 932 -6.10 3.20 25.89
CA ARG A 932 -5.53 1.90 25.47
C ARG A 932 -6.62 0.97 24.92
N CYS A 933 -6.30 0.27 23.82
CA CYS A 933 -7.20 -0.66 23.12
C CYS A 933 -7.30 -2.01 23.84
N THR A 934 -7.95 -1.99 25.00
CA THR A 934 -8.28 -3.13 25.86
C THR A 934 -9.68 -2.95 26.47
N GLY A 935 -10.41 -4.05 26.63
CA GLY A 935 -11.72 -4.07 27.30
C GLY A 935 -11.66 -3.65 28.76
N ASP A 936 -10.50 -3.76 29.42
CA ASP A 936 -10.31 -3.38 30.82
C ASP A 936 -10.43 -1.85 31.07
N LYS A 937 -10.49 -1.03 30.00
CA LYS A 937 -10.75 0.41 30.06
C LYS A 937 -12.17 0.81 29.63
N MET A 938 -13.06 -0.16 29.39
CA MET A 938 -14.45 0.05 28.95
C MET A 938 -15.43 -0.23 30.10
N VAL A 939 -16.13 0.80 30.59
CA VAL A 939 -17.08 0.69 31.72
C VAL A 939 -18.54 0.56 31.25
N GLU A 940 -19.39 -0.13 32.02
CA GLU A 940 -20.80 -0.38 31.63
C GLU A 940 -21.67 0.89 31.53
N GLU A 941 -21.23 1.99 32.14
CA GLU A 941 -21.86 3.32 32.10
C GLU A 941 -21.37 4.18 30.92
N GLY A 942 -20.38 3.69 30.16
CA GLY A 942 -19.66 4.47 29.15
C GLY A 942 -20.17 4.28 27.71
N ALA A 943 -19.91 5.29 26.88
CA ALA A 943 -19.92 5.21 25.42
C ALA A 943 -18.50 5.45 24.88
N TYR A 944 -18.15 4.78 23.77
CA TYR A 944 -16.82 4.87 23.14
C TYR A 944 -16.91 4.73 21.62
N ILE A 945 -16.02 5.40 20.86
CA ILE A 945 -15.72 5.07 19.46
C ILE A 945 -14.47 4.19 19.41
N LEU A 946 -14.50 3.12 18.63
CA LEU A 946 -13.30 2.39 18.20
C LEU A 946 -13.16 2.54 16.68
N GLU A 947 -12.02 3.00 16.19
CA GLU A 947 -11.79 3.12 14.74
C GLU A 947 -10.35 2.83 14.31
N ASN A 948 -10.20 2.26 13.10
CA ASN A 948 -8.90 1.86 12.52
C ASN A 948 -8.66 2.36 11.07
N GLY A 949 -9.44 3.34 10.60
CA GLY A 949 -9.40 3.81 9.20
C GLY A 949 -10.14 2.95 8.16
N ILE A 950 -10.71 1.79 8.54
CA ILE A 950 -11.66 1.02 7.70
C ILE A 950 -13.02 0.89 8.40
N HIS A 951 -12.99 0.48 9.67
CA HIS A 951 -14.17 0.30 10.50
C HIS A 951 -14.26 1.42 11.54
N MET A 952 -15.48 1.89 11.80
CA MET A 952 -15.80 2.75 12.94
C MET A 952 -16.95 2.11 13.71
N PHE A 953 -16.68 1.68 14.93
CA PHE A 953 -17.70 1.20 15.85
C PHE A 953 -18.00 2.27 16.90
N MET A 954 -19.26 2.35 17.35
CA MET A 954 -19.62 3.04 18.58
C MET A 954 -20.18 2.01 19.57
N TRP A 955 -19.42 1.74 20.63
CA TRP A 955 -19.84 0.85 21.71
C TRP A 955 -20.65 1.62 22.75
N LEU A 956 -21.73 0.99 23.22
CA LEU A 956 -22.71 1.57 24.14
C LEU A 956 -22.92 0.61 25.32
N GLY A 957 -22.51 1.03 26.52
CA GLY A 957 -22.67 0.25 27.75
C GLY A 957 -24.14 0.06 28.16
N LEU A 958 -24.44 -1.04 28.85
CA LEU A 958 -25.82 -1.35 29.27
C LEU A 958 -26.39 -0.37 30.31
N SER A 959 -25.53 0.33 31.03
CA SER A 959 -25.85 1.27 32.12
C SER A 959 -25.58 2.73 31.75
N LEU A 960 -25.39 3.02 30.45
CA LEU A 960 -25.20 4.36 29.90
C LEU A 960 -26.35 5.30 30.31
N SER A 961 -26.03 6.55 30.68
CA SER A 961 -27.01 7.46 31.28
C SER A 961 -28.18 7.77 30.35
N SER A 962 -29.39 7.88 30.92
CA SER A 962 -30.60 8.22 30.17
C SER A 962 -30.54 9.61 29.54
N GLU A 963 -29.78 10.54 30.12
CA GLU A 963 -29.45 11.82 29.51
C GLU A 963 -28.69 11.65 28.19
N PHE A 964 -27.67 10.78 28.16
CA PHE A 964 -26.91 10.48 26.94
C PHE A 964 -27.78 9.75 25.92
N THR A 965 -28.50 8.69 26.31
CA THR A 965 -29.32 7.91 25.36
C THR A 965 -30.47 8.75 24.79
N GLN A 966 -31.09 9.62 25.59
CA GLN A 966 -32.16 10.49 25.12
C GLN A 966 -31.63 11.65 24.26
N SER A 967 -30.48 12.24 24.61
CA SER A 967 -29.92 13.38 23.87
C SER A 967 -29.25 12.96 22.55
N VAL A 968 -28.59 11.80 22.52
CA VAL A 968 -27.84 11.32 21.34
C VAL A 968 -28.68 10.42 20.44
N PHE A 969 -29.56 9.58 21.00
CA PHE A 969 -30.34 8.58 20.26
C PHE A 969 -31.86 8.74 20.35
N GLY A 970 -32.38 9.59 21.23
CA GLY A 970 -33.82 9.75 21.45
C GLY A 970 -34.46 8.59 22.23
N ALA A 971 -33.65 7.72 22.84
CA ALA A 971 -34.05 6.48 23.49
C ALA A 971 -33.96 6.58 25.02
N GLN A 972 -34.88 5.94 25.75
CA GLN A 972 -34.93 6.03 27.21
C GLN A 972 -33.80 5.23 27.90
N CYS A 973 -33.22 4.24 27.22
CA CYS A 973 -32.09 3.43 27.68
C CYS A 973 -31.38 2.75 26.50
N THR A 974 -30.17 2.21 26.72
CA THR A 974 -29.34 1.56 25.68
C THR A 974 -30.07 0.44 24.93
N GLN A 975 -30.93 -0.31 25.61
CA GLN A 975 -31.62 -1.47 25.04
C GLN A 975 -32.64 -1.07 23.95
N GLN A 976 -33.15 0.17 23.99
CA GLN A 976 -34.08 0.72 23.00
C GLN A 976 -33.37 1.31 21.76
N ILE A 977 -32.04 1.35 21.73
CA ILE A 977 -31.29 1.94 20.60
C ILE A 977 -31.33 0.98 19.41
N ASP A 978 -31.90 1.47 18.31
CA ASP A 978 -31.88 0.87 16.97
C ASP A 978 -30.42 0.82 16.45
N THR A 979 -29.89 -0.40 16.31
CA THR A 979 -28.51 -0.67 15.88
C THR A 979 -28.37 -0.95 14.38
N ASP A 980 -29.48 -1.10 13.66
CA ASP A 980 -29.45 -1.43 12.23
C ASP A 980 -29.23 -0.18 11.37
N ARG A 981 -29.44 1.02 11.95
CA ARG A 981 -29.12 2.32 11.34
C ARG A 981 -27.62 2.61 11.35
N THR A 982 -27.05 2.80 10.17
CA THR A 982 -25.65 3.21 9.98
C THR A 982 -25.46 4.73 10.10
N GLY A 983 -25.77 5.30 11.27
CA GLY A 983 -25.65 6.74 11.49
C GLY A 983 -26.16 7.20 12.85
N LEU A 984 -25.88 8.47 13.18
CA LEU A 984 -26.43 9.13 14.38
C LEU A 984 -27.65 9.97 13.99
N PRO A 985 -28.76 9.91 14.74
CA PRO A 985 -29.90 10.78 14.49
C PRO A 985 -29.57 12.25 14.78
N VAL A 986 -30.17 13.14 14.00
CA VAL A 986 -29.92 14.59 14.07
C VAL A 986 -30.86 15.22 15.09
N PHE A 987 -30.35 15.48 16.29
CA PHE A 987 -31.06 16.27 17.31
C PHE A 987 -30.41 17.65 17.51
N ASP A 988 -31.24 18.64 17.84
CA ASP A 988 -30.82 20.02 18.11
C ASP A 988 -30.53 20.24 19.60
N ASN A 989 -29.49 19.57 20.11
CA ASN A 989 -28.96 19.76 21.46
C ASN A 989 -27.42 19.73 21.44
N PRO A 990 -26.73 20.30 22.45
CA PRO A 990 -25.26 20.40 22.46
C PRO A 990 -24.56 19.04 22.34
N LEU A 991 -25.03 18.02 23.07
CA LEU A 991 -24.40 16.70 23.09
C LEU A 991 -24.55 15.96 21.75
N SER A 992 -25.72 15.95 21.11
CA SER A 992 -25.90 15.38 19.76
C SER A 992 -25.01 16.08 18.73
N LYS A 993 -24.95 17.43 18.76
CA LYS A 993 -24.04 18.19 17.89
C LYS A 993 -22.58 17.83 18.14
N ARG A 994 -22.17 17.71 19.41
CA ARG A 994 -20.80 17.36 19.81
C ARG A 994 -20.40 15.96 19.36
N ILE A 995 -21.22 14.94 19.62
CA ILE A 995 -20.92 13.55 19.25
C ILE A 995 -20.90 13.39 17.72
N ARG A 996 -21.82 14.03 16.98
CA ARG A 996 -21.80 14.05 15.51
C ARG A 996 -20.53 14.74 14.99
N GLY A 997 -20.19 15.93 15.50
CA GLY A 997 -18.96 16.63 15.13
C GLY A 997 -17.67 15.85 15.42
N ILE A 998 -17.63 15.00 16.45
CA ILE A 998 -16.50 14.07 16.69
C ILE A 998 -16.44 13.01 15.58
N VAL A 999 -17.56 12.39 15.21
CA VAL A 999 -17.62 11.41 14.09
C VAL A 999 -17.21 12.06 12.77
N ASP A 1000 -17.74 13.24 12.47
CA ASP A 1000 -17.48 13.96 11.22
C ASP A 1000 -15.99 14.33 11.11
N LYS A 1001 -15.38 14.91 12.15
CA LYS A 1001 -13.92 15.20 12.20
C LYS A 1001 -13.05 13.95 12.07
N ILE A 1002 -13.49 12.80 12.57
CA ILE A 1002 -12.78 11.54 12.35
C ILE A 1002 -12.85 11.12 10.86
N GLN A 1003 -14.01 11.26 10.22
CA GLN A 1003 -14.20 10.95 8.80
C GLN A 1003 -13.43 11.91 7.87
N GLU A 1004 -13.34 13.20 8.22
CA GLU A 1004 -12.52 14.20 7.53
C GLU A 1004 -11.03 13.83 7.57
N GLN A 1005 -10.54 13.38 8.72
CA GLN A 1005 -9.14 12.99 8.93
C GLN A 1005 -8.70 11.73 8.16
N LYS A 1006 -9.62 10.89 7.67
CA LYS A 1006 -9.26 9.61 7.01
C LYS A 1006 -9.40 9.67 5.49
N ARG A 1007 -8.42 9.07 4.80
CA ARG A 1007 -8.40 8.87 3.34
C ARG A 1007 -9.58 8.05 2.80
N ARG A 1008 -10.25 7.26 3.66
CA ARG A 1008 -11.48 6.51 3.35
C ARG A 1008 -12.57 6.77 4.38
N CYS A 1009 -13.81 6.64 3.95
CA CYS A 1009 -15.02 6.85 4.74
C CYS A 1009 -15.43 5.52 5.38
N MET A 1010 -15.41 5.49 6.71
CA MET A 1010 -15.74 4.30 7.48
C MET A 1010 -17.25 4.18 7.65
N ARG A 1011 -17.80 2.96 7.69
CA ARG A 1011 -19.22 2.78 8.04
C ARG A 1011 -19.36 2.77 9.57
N LEU A 1012 -20.07 3.75 10.12
CA LEU A 1012 -20.41 3.76 11.55
C LEU A 1012 -21.32 2.57 11.85
N THR A 1013 -20.90 1.74 12.81
CA THR A 1013 -21.61 0.55 13.28
C THR A 1013 -21.89 0.70 14.77
N LEU A 1014 -23.16 0.75 15.16
CA LEU A 1014 -23.56 0.84 16.57
C LEU A 1014 -23.49 -0.56 17.20
N VAL A 1015 -22.88 -0.67 18.39
CA VAL A 1015 -22.66 -1.93 19.11
C VAL A 1015 -23.10 -1.77 20.55
N LYS A 1016 -24.13 -2.52 20.96
CA LYS A 1016 -24.53 -2.58 22.37
C LYS A 1016 -23.64 -3.57 23.12
N GLN A 1017 -23.34 -3.30 24.38
CA GLN A 1017 -22.64 -4.24 25.22
C GLN A 1017 -23.49 -5.52 25.40
N ARG A 1018 -22.84 -6.69 25.36
CA ARG A 1018 -23.41 -8.06 25.34
C ARG A 1018 -24.20 -8.40 24.04
N ASP A 1019 -24.08 -7.59 23.00
CA ASP A 1019 -24.62 -7.85 21.66
C ASP A 1019 -23.67 -8.71 20.80
N LYS A 1020 -24.18 -9.35 19.75
CA LYS A 1020 -23.41 -10.25 18.87
C LYS A 1020 -22.22 -9.55 18.20
N LEU A 1021 -22.41 -8.29 17.81
CA LEU A 1021 -21.35 -7.47 17.19
C LEU A 1021 -20.26 -7.05 18.18
N GLU A 1022 -20.47 -7.19 19.50
CA GLU A 1022 -19.41 -6.92 20.48
C GLU A 1022 -18.23 -7.90 20.32
N SER A 1023 -18.48 -9.15 19.91
CA SER A 1023 -17.39 -10.10 19.60
C SER A 1023 -16.55 -9.67 18.40
N VAL A 1024 -17.15 -8.94 17.44
CA VAL A 1024 -16.43 -8.38 16.28
C VAL A 1024 -15.64 -7.14 16.70
N LEU A 1025 -16.20 -6.28 17.55
CA LEU A 1025 -15.49 -5.13 18.12
C LEU A 1025 -14.28 -5.56 18.96
N ARG A 1026 -14.44 -6.62 19.77
CA ARG A 1026 -13.39 -7.15 20.65
C ARG A 1026 -12.17 -7.71 19.90
N HIS A 1027 -12.30 -8.10 18.64
CA HIS A 1027 -11.13 -8.42 17.79
C HIS A 1027 -10.17 -7.22 17.66
N PHE A 1028 -10.70 -5.99 17.61
CA PHE A 1028 -9.92 -4.77 17.46
C PHE A 1028 -9.39 -4.18 18.78
N LEU A 1029 -9.69 -4.81 19.93
CA LEU A 1029 -9.06 -4.50 21.22
C LEU A 1029 -7.72 -5.22 21.31
N VAL A 1030 -6.77 -4.78 20.48
CA VAL A 1030 -5.54 -5.52 20.12
C VAL A 1030 -4.60 -5.88 21.28
N GLU A 1031 -4.74 -5.25 22.45
CA GLU A 1031 -4.00 -5.64 23.66
C GLU A 1031 -4.57 -6.90 24.35
N ASP A 1032 -5.87 -7.16 24.19
CA ASP A 1032 -6.59 -8.28 24.81
C ASP A 1032 -6.22 -9.64 24.18
N ARG A 1033 -6.73 -10.73 24.77
CA ARG A 1033 -6.62 -12.06 24.16
C ARG A 1033 -7.59 -12.17 22.96
N GLY A 1034 -7.13 -12.69 21.82
CA GLY A 1034 -7.96 -12.87 20.64
C GLY A 1034 -9.14 -13.81 20.90
N THR A 1035 -10.34 -13.38 20.54
CA THR A 1035 -11.61 -14.08 20.82
C THR A 1035 -11.78 -15.36 20.01
N ASN A 1036 -11.26 -15.41 18.78
CA ASN A 1036 -11.53 -16.47 17.80
C ASN A 1036 -10.28 -17.31 17.47
N ASP A 1037 -9.12 -16.66 17.31
CA ASP A 1037 -7.86 -17.33 16.91
C ASP A 1037 -7.02 -17.80 18.11
N GLY A 1038 -7.46 -17.50 19.34
CA GLY A 1038 -6.77 -17.84 20.59
C GLY A 1038 -5.49 -17.05 20.85
N SER A 1039 -5.19 -16.03 20.03
CA SER A 1039 -3.95 -15.24 20.10
C SER A 1039 -3.75 -14.57 21.46
N VAL A 1040 -2.48 -14.42 21.84
CA VAL A 1040 -2.05 -14.03 23.19
C VAL A 1040 -2.30 -12.54 23.50
N SER A 1041 -2.61 -12.23 24.77
CA SER A 1041 -2.66 -10.83 25.22
C SER A 1041 -1.29 -10.16 25.07
N TYR A 1042 -1.22 -8.83 25.14
CA TYR A 1042 0.05 -8.11 25.14
C TYR A 1042 0.95 -8.56 26.32
N VAL A 1043 0.38 -8.78 27.51
CA VAL A 1043 1.11 -9.29 28.69
C VAL A 1043 1.73 -10.67 28.42
N ASP A 1044 0.93 -11.59 27.86
CA ASP A 1044 1.37 -12.96 27.55
C ASP A 1044 2.45 -12.97 26.45
N PHE A 1045 2.28 -12.14 25.41
CA PHE A 1045 3.27 -11.99 24.34
C PHE A 1045 4.59 -11.38 24.85
N LEU A 1046 4.53 -10.39 25.74
CA LEU A 1046 5.71 -9.78 26.36
C LEU A 1046 6.46 -10.80 27.24
N CYS A 1047 5.74 -11.65 27.97
CA CYS A 1047 6.31 -12.79 28.70
C CYS A 1047 7.00 -13.80 27.76
N HIS A 1048 6.38 -14.14 26.63
CA HIS A 1048 6.98 -15.02 25.61
C HIS A 1048 8.25 -14.41 25.00
N VAL A 1049 8.19 -13.15 24.53
CA VAL A 1049 9.36 -12.42 23.99
C VAL A 1049 10.50 -12.39 25.00
N HIS A 1050 10.21 -12.11 26.28
CA HIS A 1050 11.24 -12.12 27.33
C HIS A 1050 11.85 -13.52 27.56
N LYS A 1051 11.04 -14.60 27.50
CA LYS A 1051 11.55 -15.99 27.56
C LYS A 1051 12.50 -16.29 26.41
N GLU A 1052 12.11 -15.98 25.17
CA GLU A 1052 12.93 -16.27 23.98
C GLU A 1052 14.19 -15.38 23.93
N ILE A 1053 14.12 -14.13 24.39
CA ILE A 1053 15.31 -13.27 24.60
C ILE A 1053 16.28 -13.97 25.56
N ARG A 1054 15.81 -14.45 26.71
CA ARG A 1054 16.66 -15.16 27.67
C ARG A 1054 17.28 -16.43 27.09
N GLN A 1055 16.55 -17.17 26.27
CA GLN A 1055 17.01 -18.40 25.61
C GLN A 1055 18.08 -18.14 24.51
N MET A 1056 18.17 -16.93 23.96
CA MET A 1056 19.26 -16.52 23.05
C MET A 1056 20.43 -15.80 23.76
N LEU A 1057 20.34 -15.60 25.07
CA LEU A 1057 21.39 -15.00 25.91
C LEU A 1057 22.11 -16.02 26.79
N SER A 1058 21.51 -17.19 27.03
CA SER A 1058 22.12 -18.40 27.59
C SER A 1058 22.89 -19.19 26.54
#